data_AF-A0A3D5TE64-F1
#
_entry.id   AF-A0A3D5TE64-F1
#
_cell.length_a   1.000
_cell.length_b   1.000
_cell.length_c   1.000
_cell.angle_alpha   90.00
_cell.angle_beta   90.00
_cell.angle_gamma   90.00
#
_symmetry.space_group_name_H-M   'P 1'
#
loop_
_entity.id
_entity.type
_entity.pdbx_description
1 polymer ?
#
loop_
_entity_poly.entity_id
_entity_poly.type
_entity_poly.pdbx_seq_one_letter_code
_entity_poly.pdbx_strand_id
1 'polypeptide(L)'
;MGLDLSKFTFTLSSQATIDERYQYNAVTVAKKADGTYSLTAPIYAVSHYIGSSKTALTIKAPADLGKEFSVTYFTWDNVGENKTEKTATSVNGSVTLDSYYNPRPSGFVEGSLQIHAMEYSDLVFRAKGSQSTSKASFSLFNNLRGIIVNCTDKEIVVPAITKTGDNAYALTLLRGYTYNIAPYGGQDNNSYTKSVTYIREGSGPETATKITYTPGAESTKDFTIRITNPQTEYNIADREYTLHVTVQDPAAKPVFDHYEVTLNGEAVEVTKKSTYHTFPAMTQYDDLEIKAVMKDDDGKFTYAWIRGMGLSKKSMDGTGAEVKVDTASSRAADYFFNAEVTSGNVTVALPQLRATKVAVLKLTTPEIVGQPVGASYIQGQSPAPLQVTVKKIDDNLTVMHYNWYRCDDQNRTNPVLVASPRDQILDNLDRMVSYAPSTVEVGTNWFYCEVYHTKGDGAVESTRVLSDCVKIEVTKSDVTLEGQGTEQSPWLLKNQEDLNYLYKKVADGYAFAGMYFTFANDISLTADWKPIGVTKDGGVNTKKGTNILPFSGTLDGRNYTVRIAEGGKPLFNIVREATIKNLKIFGTKIDGFGLIDRYDVDYGDDGNYNTGCPATVDIDNCHILTGSNIRNSGFIGGYASGVNFVNISNCTVASGVTIGYGMDEYYASGFPATTGSFAGDFNGNMTNCSSAATVMGRYKVGGLVGRKGQSMGPCNIKNCTFTGKVVSEGDAGGILGSGYDDGTAPNSPCVTIEDCKCSGDITGKGWVGGILGREGEITQCWGNGIGGIQNNAFTGKVHGPQGKTGGIIGYMSALNKYNLVSNNYYASGCGAEKGIAVVKYVDTSCATHETASGAIYFDTSKALPGITGVGFKDLNRTDDPLGKDAVKLCYTDKPGDNGDGTPATGDNGVMLWVVALPVAALGAAVVLKRKKREE
;
A
#
# COMPACT_ATOMS: atom_id res chain seq x y z
N MET A 1 -9.26 -11.64 50.86
CA MET A 1 -9.48 -10.19 50.61
C MET A 1 -8.72 -9.81 49.36
N GLY A 2 -9.31 -8.97 48.50
CA GLY A 2 -8.65 -8.45 47.31
C GLY A 2 -7.44 -7.57 47.66
N LEU A 3 -6.64 -7.24 46.65
CA LEU A 3 -5.53 -6.29 46.76
C LEU A 3 -6.05 -4.88 47.12
N ASP A 4 -5.34 -4.20 48.02
CA ASP A 4 -5.58 -2.78 48.31
C ASP A 4 -4.84 -1.91 47.29
N LEU A 5 -5.53 -1.53 46.22
CA LEU A 5 -4.93 -0.78 45.11
C LEU A 5 -4.58 0.66 45.49
N SER A 6 -5.05 1.17 46.63
CA SER A 6 -4.66 2.50 47.13
C SER A 6 -3.18 2.58 47.54
N LYS A 7 -2.53 1.43 47.77
CA LYS A 7 -1.10 1.31 48.07
C LYS A 7 -0.23 1.13 46.82
N PHE A 8 -0.83 0.98 45.65
CA PHE A 8 -0.10 0.81 44.38
C PHE A 8 0.17 2.17 43.74
N THR A 9 1.24 2.26 42.96
CA THR A 9 1.56 3.43 42.14
C THR A 9 1.23 3.16 40.68
N PHE A 10 0.56 4.12 40.04
CA PHE A 10 0.14 4.05 38.64
C PHE A 10 0.74 5.24 37.88
N THR A 11 1.52 4.94 36.84
CA THR A 11 2.26 5.95 36.07
C THR A 11 2.01 5.78 34.58
N LEU A 12 1.56 6.84 33.91
CA LEU A 12 1.40 6.90 32.47
C LEU A 12 2.70 7.29 31.78
N SER A 13 2.91 6.75 30.58
CA SER A 13 3.91 7.22 29.62
C SER A 13 3.23 7.35 28.27
N SER A 14 3.30 8.52 27.64
CA SER A 14 2.67 8.78 26.35
C SER A 14 3.64 9.43 25.37
N GLN A 15 3.68 8.91 24.15
CA GLN A 15 4.45 9.50 23.04
C GLN A 15 3.79 10.77 22.48
N ALA A 16 2.53 11.04 22.84
CA ALA A 16 1.78 12.18 22.32
C ALA A 16 2.02 13.48 23.10
N THR A 17 2.62 13.40 24.30
CA THR A 17 2.86 14.55 25.20
C THR A 17 4.35 14.75 25.41
N ILE A 18 5.03 15.44 24.48
CA ILE A 18 6.49 15.66 24.54
C ILE A 18 6.91 16.81 25.46
N ASP A 19 6.00 17.74 25.77
CA ASP A 19 6.28 18.88 26.64
C ASP A 19 5.91 18.55 28.09
N GLU A 20 6.94 18.46 28.95
CA GLU A 20 6.81 18.07 30.36
C GLU A 20 5.85 18.97 31.16
N ARG A 21 5.67 20.24 30.74
CA ARG A 21 4.74 21.19 31.39
C ARG A 21 3.28 20.72 31.31
N TYR A 22 2.94 19.93 30.32
CA TYR A 22 1.57 19.46 30.05
C TYR A 22 1.41 17.96 30.28
N GLN A 23 2.42 17.29 30.85
CA GLN A 23 2.34 15.90 31.26
C GLN A 23 1.64 15.75 32.62
N TYR A 24 0.77 14.73 32.69
CA TYR A 24 -0.01 14.30 33.85
C TYR A 24 0.24 12.80 34.07
N ASN A 25 1.50 12.45 34.37
CA ASN A 25 1.94 11.05 34.38
C ASN A 25 1.47 10.29 35.61
N ALA A 26 1.19 10.96 36.73
CA ALA A 26 0.70 10.31 37.95
C ALA A 26 -0.81 10.07 37.87
N VAL A 27 -1.25 8.84 38.10
CA VAL A 27 -2.67 8.46 38.17
C VAL A 27 -3.08 8.31 39.63
N THR A 28 -4.10 9.06 40.05
CA THR A 28 -4.59 9.00 41.43
C THR A 28 -5.58 7.86 41.61
N VAL A 29 -5.45 7.11 42.70
CA VAL A 29 -6.31 5.95 42.99
C VAL A 29 -7.21 6.27 44.17
N ALA A 30 -8.52 6.04 44.03
CA ALA A 30 -9.49 6.19 45.11
C ALA A 30 -10.37 4.94 45.24
N LYS A 31 -10.57 4.45 46.47
CA LYS A 31 -11.46 3.32 46.74
C LYS A 31 -12.92 3.81 46.79
N LYS A 32 -13.80 3.18 46.02
CA LYS A 32 -15.23 3.45 45.97
C LYS A 32 -15.98 2.70 47.07
N ALA A 33 -17.20 3.14 47.38
CA ALA A 33 -18.06 2.53 48.40
C ALA A 33 -18.43 1.06 48.11
N ASP A 34 -18.47 0.68 46.84
CA ASP A 34 -18.73 -0.70 46.38
C ASP A 34 -17.49 -1.62 46.46
N GLY A 35 -16.35 -1.10 46.94
CA GLY A 35 -15.10 -1.84 47.07
C GLY A 35 -14.21 -1.88 45.81
N THR A 36 -14.65 -1.30 44.68
CA THR A 36 -13.83 -1.09 43.48
C THR A 36 -12.95 0.16 43.59
N TYR A 37 -12.04 0.37 42.64
CA TYR A 37 -11.14 1.52 42.63
C TYR A 37 -11.35 2.40 41.39
N SER A 38 -11.24 3.71 41.58
CA SER A 38 -11.25 4.71 40.52
C SER A 38 -9.82 5.15 40.22
N LEU A 39 -9.44 5.21 38.95
CA LEU A 39 -8.16 5.70 38.45
C LEU A 39 -8.36 7.06 37.80
N THR A 40 -8.12 8.14 38.54
CA THR A 40 -8.25 9.50 38.01
C THR A 40 -7.08 9.82 37.09
N ALA A 41 -7.36 10.01 35.80
CA ALA A 41 -6.34 10.10 34.75
C ALA A 41 -6.69 11.14 33.68
N PRO A 42 -5.70 11.73 32.98
CA PRO A 42 -5.95 12.61 31.84
C PRO A 42 -6.54 11.82 30.66
N ILE A 43 -7.24 12.52 29.75
CA ILE A 43 -7.91 11.86 28.62
C ILE A 43 -6.95 11.13 27.66
N TYR A 44 -5.66 11.50 27.61
CA TYR A 44 -4.66 10.76 26.82
C TYR A 44 -4.29 9.38 27.36
N ALA A 45 -4.77 9.02 28.56
CA ALA A 45 -4.64 7.66 29.06
C ALA A 45 -5.32 6.64 28.14
N VAL A 46 -6.38 7.06 27.44
CA VAL A 46 -7.23 6.17 26.63
C VAL A 46 -7.54 6.71 25.23
N SER A 47 -6.81 7.75 24.78
CA SER A 47 -7.01 8.37 23.48
C SER A 47 -5.71 8.92 22.89
N HIS A 48 -5.58 8.85 21.57
CA HIS A 48 -4.46 9.42 20.81
C HIS A 48 -4.72 10.87 20.38
N TYR A 49 -3.68 11.70 20.39
CA TYR A 49 -3.76 13.07 19.83
C TYR A 49 -3.12 13.21 18.44
N ILE A 50 -2.15 12.35 18.12
CA ILE A 50 -1.34 12.44 16.90
C ILE A 50 -1.05 11.01 16.40
N GLY A 51 -1.43 10.69 15.16
CA GLY A 51 -0.98 9.47 14.46
C GLY A 51 -1.08 8.16 15.26
N SER A 52 0.02 7.40 15.30
CA SER A 52 0.18 6.09 15.97
C SER A 52 0.77 6.17 17.39
N SER A 53 0.80 7.36 18.02
CA SER A 53 1.48 7.59 19.31
C SER A 53 0.90 6.76 20.45
N LYS A 54 1.67 5.84 21.04
CA LYS A 54 1.15 4.92 22.09
C LYS A 54 1.17 5.54 23.50
N THR A 55 0.20 5.13 24.32
CA THR A 55 0.18 5.38 25.78
C THR A 55 0.25 4.05 26.52
N ALA A 56 1.13 3.97 27.52
CA ALA A 56 1.30 2.80 28.39
C ALA A 56 1.02 3.17 29.86
N LEU A 57 0.57 2.19 30.64
CA LEU A 57 0.31 2.31 32.08
C LEU A 57 1.23 1.36 32.84
N THR A 58 2.15 1.92 33.61
CA THR A 58 3.02 1.16 34.51
C THR A 58 2.43 1.13 35.91
N ILE A 59 2.35 -0.06 36.50
CA ILE A 59 1.73 -0.32 37.79
C ILE A 59 2.75 -0.97 38.69
N LYS A 60 3.01 -0.35 39.84
CA LYS A 60 4.00 -0.82 40.82
C LYS A 60 3.33 -1.12 42.16
N ALA A 61 3.56 -2.32 42.67
CA ALA A 61 3.11 -2.75 43.99
C ALA A 61 3.93 -2.08 45.11
N PRO A 62 3.36 -1.93 46.32
CA PRO A 62 4.12 -1.52 47.49
C PRO A 62 5.14 -2.59 47.90
N ALA A 63 6.24 -2.19 48.51
CA ALA A 63 7.37 -3.07 48.84
C ALA A 63 6.98 -4.21 49.79
N ASP A 64 5.95 -4.02 50.62
CA ASP A 64 5.45 -4.97 51.61
C ASP A 64 4.50 -6.03 51.04
N LEU A 65 4.13 -5.97 49.75
CA LEU A 65 3.25 -6.98 49.14
C LEU A 65 3.90 -8.38 49.14
N GLY A 66 5.21 -8.45 48.93
CA GLY A 66 6.02 -9.67 49.05
C GLY A 66 5.70 -10.81 48.06
N LYS A 67 4.84 -10.58 47.05
CA LYS A 67 4.44 -11.55 46.03
C LYS A 67 4.04 -10.88 44.72
N GLU A 68 4.09 -11.64 43.63
CA GLU A 68 3.65 -11.20 42.30
C GLU A 68 2.13 -10.96 42.27
N PHE A 69 1.70 -10.08 41.38
CA PHE A 69 0.30 -9.88 41.02
C PHE A 69 0.12 -9.97 39.52
N SER A 70 -1.09 -10.27 39.06
CA SER A 70 -1.47 -10.22 37.66
C SER A 70 -2.58 -9.20 37.44
N VAL A 71 -2.63 -8.65 36.22
CA VAL A 71 -3.67 -7.73 35.76
C VAL A 71 -4.29 -8.32 34.50
N THR A 72 -5.59 -8.59 34.56
CA THR A 72 -6.40 -9.00 33.40
C THR A 72 -7.11 -7.78 32.83
N TYR A 73 -7.03 -7.61 31.52
CA TYR A 73 -7.56 -6.46 30.77
C TYR A 73 -7.80 -6.85 29.30
N PHE A 74 -8.62 -6.08 28.58
CA PHE A 74 -8.81 -6.23 27.14
C PHE A 74 -7.80 -5.40 26.36
N THR A 75 -7.35 -5.94 25.24
CA THR A 75 -6.54 -5.25 24.23
C THR A 75 -7.30 -5.13 22.91
N TRP A 76 -7.05 -4.05 22.18
CA TRP A 76 -7.54 -3.83 20.81
C TRP A 76 -6.36 -3.83 19.83
N ASP A 77 -6.54 -4.39 18.63
CA ASP A 77 -5.54 -4.32 17.55
C ASP A 77 -5.47 -2.91 16.92
N ASN A 78 -4.44 -2.66 16.10
CA ASN A 78 -4.21 -1.35 15.45
C ASN A 78 -5.29 -0.94 14.43
N VAL A 79 -6.31 -1.78 14.21
CA VAL A 79 -7.41 -1.55 13.26
C VAL A 79 -8.79 -1.58 13.96
N GLY A 80 -8.83 -1.80 15.27
CA GLY A 80 -10.04 -1.76 16.09
C GLY A 80 -11.01 -2.92 15.88
N GLU A 81 -10.62 -3.97 15.14
CA GLU A 81 -11.52 -5.06 14.73
C GLU A 81 -11.58 -6.19 15.77
N ASN A 82 -10.49 -6.42 16.52
CA ASN A 82 -10.41 -7.53 17.48
C ASN A 82 -10.17 -7.06 18.92
N LYS A 83 -11.12 -7.35 19.80
CA LYS A 83 -11.02 -7.20 21.26
C LYS A 83 -10.59 -8.53 21.90
N THR A 84 -9.42 -8.57 22.51
CA THR A 84 -8.84 -9.80 23.09
C THR A 84 -8.57 -9.63 24.58
N GLU A 85 -8.94 -10.59 25.43
CA GLU A 85 -8.56 -10.58 26.85
C GLU A 85 -7.10 -11.01 27.03
N LYS A 86 -6.34 -10.25 27.81
CA LYS A 86 -4.93 -10.49 28.12
C LYS A 86 -4.71 -10.44 29.62
N THR A 87 -3.77 -11.24 30.11
CA THR A 87 -3.30 -11.18 31.50
C THR A 87 -1.81 -10.91 31.52
N ALA A 88 -1.40 -9.84 32.21
CA ALA A 88 0.01 -9.50 32.42
C ALA A 88 0.39 -9.75 33.88
N THR A 89 1.52 -10.42 34.11
CA THR A 89 2.04 -10.73 35.45
C THR A 89 3.19 -9.80 35.78
N SER A 90 3.23 -9.32 37.02
CA SER A 90 4.27 -8.43 37.51
C SER A 90 5.62 -9.15 37.60
N VAL A 91 6.69 -8.48 37.17
CA VAL A 91 8.08 -8.87 37.40
C VAL A 91 8.70 -7.86 38.37
N ASN A 92 9.32 -8.34 39.46
CA ASN A 92 9.89 -7.50 40.51
C ASN A 92 8.90 -6.45 41.07
N GLY A 93 7.62 -6.84 41.21
CA GLY A 93 6.56 -5.98 41.74
C GLY A 93 6.06 -4.90 40.77
N SER A 94 6.42 -4.96 39.48
CA SER A 94 5.99 -3.99 38.46
C SER A 94 5.44 -4.68 37.22
N VAL A 95 4.45 -4.06 36.56
CA VAL A 95 3.92 -4.49 35.26
C VAL A 95 3.59 -3.27 34.41
N THR A 96 3.78 -3.36 33.10
CA THR A 96 3.39 -2.30 32.14
C THR A 96 2.34 -2.84 31.19
N LEU A 97 1.25 -2.10 31.05
CA LEU A 97 0.13 -2.41 30.16
C LEU A 97 0.16 -1.45 28.97
N ASP A 98 -0.12 -1.98 27.79
CA ASP A 98 -0.32 -1.23 26.55
C ASP A 98 -1.62 -1.67 25.89
N SER A 99 -2.08 -0.92 24.89
CA SER A 99 -3.20 -1.30 24.02
C SER A 99 -4.52 -1.59 24.76
N TYR A 100 -4.67 -1.10 25.99
CA TYR A 100 -5.84 -1.31 26.86
C TYR A 100 -7.03 -0.41 26.52
N TYR A 101 -6.98 0.25 25.37
CA TYR A 101 -8.02 1.10 24.81
C TYR A 101 -8.04 0.92 23.29
N ASN A 102 -9.17 1.26 22.68
CA ASN A 102 -9.32 1.20 21.23
C ASN A 102 -8.65 2.42 20.56
N PRO A 103 -7.56 2.22 19.81
CA PRO A 103 -6.83 3.33 19.17
C PRO A 103 -7.57 3.89 17.95
N ARG A 104 -8.42 3.08 17.32
CA ARG A 104 -9.15 3.36 16.08
C ARG A 104 -10.46 2.56 16.07
N PRO A 105 -11.57 3.07 16.65
CA PRO A 105 -12.86 2.43 16.48
C PRO A 105 -13.13 2.31 14.97
N SER A 106 -13.34 1.09 14.48
CA SER A 106 -13.51 0.81 13.06
C SER A 106 -14.79 1.49 12.51
N GLY A 107 -14.72 1.96 11.26
CA GLY A 107 -15.90 2.37 10.47
C GLY A 107 -15.85 3.78 9.88
N PHE A 108 -15.43 3.89 8.61
CA PHE A 108 -16.10 4.83 7.71
C PHE A 108 -17.44 4.16 7.34
N VAL A 109 -18.52 4.54 8.01
CA VAL A 109 -19.86 4.22 7.54
C VAL A 109 -20.24 5.30 6.53
N GLU A 110 -20.42 4.90 5.28
CA GLU A 110 -20.89 5.75 4.20
C GLU A 110 -22.14 6.52 4.67
N GLY A 111 -22.06 7.86 4.75
CA GLY A 111 -23.22 8.73 4.94
C GLY A 111 -23.65 9.12 6.37
N SER A 112 -22.91 8.82 7.45
CA SER A 112 -23.29 9.36 8.78
C SER A 112 -22.10 9.70 9.69
N LEU A 113 -22.10 10.91 10.27
CA LEU A 113 -21.28 11.30 11.43
C LEU A 113 -21.75 10.51 12.67
N GLN A 114 -21.30 9.26 12.80
CA GLN A 114 -21.53 8.45 14.00
C GLN A 114 -20.56 8.90 15.10
N ILE A 115 -21.09 9.25 16.27
CA ILE A 115 -20.31 9.54 17.48
C ILE A 115 -19.86 8.20 18.06
N HIS A 116 -18.56 7.89 18.00
CA HIS A 116 -18.03 6.64 18.58
C HIS A 116 -17.96 6.73 20.11
N ALA A 117 -18.30 5.63 20.80
CA ALA A 117 -18.03 5.49 22.22
C ALA A 117 -16.53 5.30 22.47
N MET A 118 -16.00 5.84 23.57
CA MET A 118 -14.62 5.55 23.99
C MET A 118 -14.55 4.16 24.61
N GLU A 119 -13.78 3.27 23.99
CA GLU A 119 -13.61 1.90 24.45
C GLU A 119 -12.26 1.73 25.14
N TYR A 120 -12.29 1.32 26.39
CA TYR A 120 -11.09 0.98 27.17
C TYR A 120 -11.41 -0.04 28.25
N SER A 121 -10.39 -0.76 28.69
CA SER A 121 -10.55 -1.86 29.62
C SER A 121 -10.65 -1.40 31.07
N ASP A 122 -11.54 -2.03 31.81
CA ASP A 122 -11.38 -2.18 33.26
C ASP A 122 -10.18 -3.08 33.56
N LEU A 123 -9.53 -2.85 34.70
CA LEU A 123 -8.34 -3.59 35.13
C LEU A 123 -8.68 -4.49 36.31
N VAL A 124 -8.44 -5.79 36.17
CA VAL A 124 -8.74 -6.79 37.21
C VAL A 124 -7.45 -7.36 37.80
N PHE A 125 -7.19 -7.05 39.06
CA PHE A 125 -5.98 -7.41 39.78
C PHE A 125 -6.16 -8.68 40.60
N ARG A 126 -5.14 -9.55 40.60
CA ARG A 126 -5.08 -10.75 41.44
C ARG A 126 -3.68 -10.97 41.99
N ALA A 127 -3.57 -11.19 43.29
CA ALA A 127 -2.29 -11.62 43.90
C ALA A 127 -2.02 -13.10 43.60
N LYS A 128 -0.75 -13.48 43.40
CA LYS A 128 -0.35 -14.88 43.24
C LYS A 128 -0.86 -15.74 44.41
N GLY A 129 -1.54 -16.84 44.07
CA GLY A 129 -2.14 -17.76 45.06
C GLY A 129 -3.44 -17.30 45.72
N SER A 130 -4.00 -16.13 45.34
CA SER A 130 -5.29 -15.64 45.84
C SER A 130 -6.42 -15.89 44.84
N GLN A 131 -7.60 -16.27 45.33
CA GLN A 131 -8.83 -16.30 44.51
C GLN A 131 -9.60 -14.97 44.51
N SER A 132 -9.31 -14.06 45.44
CA SER A 132 -9.93 -12.73 45.48
C SER A 132 -9.34 -11.81 44.41
N THR A 133 -10.18 -10.98 43.79
CA THR A 133 -9.76 -9.95 42.82
C THR A 133 -10.09 -8.54 43.30
N SER A 134 -9.39 -7.54 42.78
CA SER A 134 -9.71 -6.11 42.92
C SER A 134 -9.88 -5.51 41.54
N LYS A 135 -10.90 -4.66 41.34
CA LYS A 135 -11.18 -4.03 40.04
C LYS A 135 -10.89 -2.54 40.09
N ALA A 136 -10.31 -2.00 39.03
CA ALA A 136 -10.07 -0.58 38.85
C ALA A 136 -10.55 -0.09 37.47
N SER A 137 -11.18 1.08 37.44
CA SER A 137 -11.71 1.71 36.22
C SER A 137 -11.24 3.16 36.12
N PHE A 138 -11.06 3.67 34.90
CA PHE A 138 -10.67 5.05 34.70
C PHE A 138 -11.79 6.05 35.02
N SER A 139 -11.38 7.18 35.61
CA SER A 139 -12.17 8.41 35.76
C SER A 139 -11.40 9.53 35.05
N LEU A 140 -11.86 9.91 33.87
CA LEU A 140 -11.09 10.75 32.96
C LEU A 140 -11.33 12.23 33.25
N PHE A 141 -10.33 13.07 33.01
CA PHE A 141 -10.48 14.52 33.01
C PHE A 141 -9.84 15.15 31.76
N ASN A 142 -10.36 16.30 31.36
CA ASN A 142 -9.77 17.10 30.28
C ASN A 142 -8.41 17.67 30.71
N ASN A 143 -7.32 17.31 30.01
CA ASN A 143 -6.00 17.85 30.30
C ASN A 143 -5.61 19.01 29.37
N LEU A 144 -4.95 20.04 29.89
CA LEU A 144 -4.31 21.05 29.06
C LEU A 144 -3.15 20.42 28.27
N ARG A 145 -3.02 20.74 26.98
CA ARG A 145 -1.95 20.25 26.11
C ARG A 145 -0.96 21.34 25.72
N GLY A 146 -1.39 22.59 25.70
CA GLY A 146 -0.52 23.73 25.43
C GLY A 146 -1.24 25.06 25.58
N ILE A 147 -0.45 26.13 25.72
CA ILE A 147 -0.91 27.51 25.61
C ILE A 147 -0.04 28.19 24.56
N ILE A 148 -0.66 28.60 23.45
CA ILE A 148 0.02 29.36 22.40
C ILE A 148 -0.09 30.83 22.76
N VAL A 149 1.06 31.51 22.86
CA VAL A 149 1.11 32.95 23.08
C VAL A 149 1.95 33.56 21.97
N ASN A 150 1.35 34.46 21.19
CA ASN A 150 2.02 35.16 20.10
C ASN A 150 1.91 36.67 20.30
N CYS A 151 3.02 37.39 20.20
CA CYS A 151 2.98 38.85 20.11
C CYS A 151 2.51 39.28 18.71
N THR A 152 1.72 40.35 18.62
CA THR A 152 1.34 40.96 17.33
C THR A 152 2.54 41.62 16.64
N ASP A 153 3.50 42.07 17.43
CA ASP A 153 4.85 42.37 16.94
C ASP A 153 5.60 41.05 16.74
N LYS A 154 5.72 40.63 15.48
CA LYS A 154 6.25 39.32 15.10
C LYS A 154 7.73 39.14 15.42
N GLU A 155 8.45 40.21 15.72
CA GLU A 155 9.85 40.14 16.12
C GLU A 155 9.98 39.77 17.59
N ILE A 156 9.01 40.09 18.45
CA ILE A 156 9.12 39.84 19.89
C ILE A 156 9.00 38.34 20.18
N VAL A 157 10.05 37.78 20.79
CA VAL A 157 10.05 36.43 21.32
C VAL A 157 9.30 36.45 22.65
N VAL A 158 8.24 35.65 22.73
CA VAL A 158 7.46 35.55 23.96
C VAL A 158 8.20 34.66 24.97
N PRO A 159 8.36 35.10 26.23
CA PRO A 159 8.98 34.27 27.27
C PRO A 159 8.28 32.93 27.45
N ALA A 160 9.06 31.91 27.81
CA ALA A 160 8.54 30.56 28.02
C ALA A 160 7.54 30.53 29.18
N ILE A 161 6.42 29.83 28.97
CA ILE A 161 5.46 29.52 30.02
C ILE A 161 6.09 28.50 30.99
N THR A 162 5.91 28.74 32.29
CA THR A 162 6.32 27.83 33.36
C THR A 162 5.10 27.16 33.98
N LYS A 163 5.23 25.91 34.42
CA LYS A 163 4.21 25.22 35.22
C LYS A 163 4.52 25.49 36.70
N THR A 164 3.60 26.14 37.41
CA THR A 164 3.77 26.54 38.81
C THR A 164 2.96 25.68 39.78
N GLY A 165 2.09 24.83 39.26
CA GLY A 165 1.35 23.81 40.02
C GLY A 165 0.61 22.85 39.09
N ASP A 166 -0.16 21.91 39.66
CA ASP A 166 -0.86 20.86 38.88
C ASP A 166 -1.79 21.43 37.80
N ASN A 167 -2.44 22.55 38.11
CA ASN A 167 -3.35 23.28 37.22
C ASN A 167 -2.95 24.76 37.03
N ALA A 168 -1.72 25.14 37.41
CA ALA A 168 -1.29 26.54 37.41
C ALA A 168 -0.07 26.74 36.51
N TYR A 169 -0.13 27.79 35.71
CA TYR A 169 0.89 28.17 34.75
C TYR A 169 1.21 29.66 34.92
N ALA A 170 2.43 30.05 34.59
CA ALA A 170 2.84 31.44 34.65
C ALA A 170 3.71 31.86 33.46
N LEU A 171 3.59 33.10 33.04
CA LEU A 171 4.52 33.75 32.13
C LEU A 171 4.69 35.23 32.45
N THR A 172 5.76 35.83 31.94
CA THR A 172 5.97 37.27 32.00
C THR A 172 5.67 37.89 30.64
N LEU A 173 4.86 38.96 30.61
CA LEU A 173 4.56 39.73 29.40
C LEU A 173 5.02 41.18 29.56
N LEU A 174 5.34 41.83 28.43
CA LEU A 174 5.87 43.18 28.41
C LEU A 174 4.75 44.20 28.18
N ARG A 175 4.80 45.31 28.93
CA ARG A 175 3.85 46.41 28.82
C ARG A 175 3.87 47.04 27.43
N GLY A 176 2.70 47.40 26.91
CA GLY A 176 2.55 48.09 25.63
C GLY A 176 2.61 47.19 24.39
N TYR A 177 2.98 45.91 24.53
CA TYR A 177 2.87 44.92 23.44
C TYR A 177 1.52 44.20 23.49
N THR A 178 1.00 43.81 22.33
CA THR A 178 -0.28 43.08 22.25
C THR A 178 -0.03 41.60 21.99
N TYR A 179 -0.67 40.73 22.76
CA TYR A 179 -0.49 39.28 22.71
C TYR A 179 -1.80 38.58 22.41
N ASN A 180 -1.75 37.55 21.56
CA ASN A 180 -2.84 36.61 21.36
C ASN A 180 -2.55 35.34 22.15
N ILE A 181 -3.42 35.00 23.09
CA ILE A 181 -3.30 33.85 23.98
C ILE A 181 -4.40 32.84 23.60
N ALA A 182 -3.98 31.64 23.20
CA ALA A 182 -4.86 30.56 22.74
C ALA A 182 -4.46 29.23 23.39
N PRO A 183 -5.14 28.83 24.48
CA PRO A 183 -4.97 27.50 25.06
C PRO A 183 -5.65 26.41 24.23
N TYR A 184 -5.11 25.20 24.31
CA TYR A 184 -5.73 24.01 23.72
C TYR A 184 -5.47 22.77 24.59
N GLY A 185 -6.46 21.88 24.65
CA GLY A 185 -6.39 20.65 25.44
C GLY A 185 -7.62 19.77 25.27
N GLY A 186 -7.73 18.75 26.10
CA GLY A 186 -8.80 17.76 26.05
C GLY A 186 -8.70 16.81 24.84
N GLN A 187 -9.83 16.16 24.53
CA GLN A 187 -9.94 15.23 23.42
C GLN A 187 -9.93 15.94 22.07
N ASP A 188 -9.12 15.48 21.12
CA ASP A 188 -8.94 16.15 19.82
C ASP A 188 -8.79 15.18 18.64
N ASN A 189 -8.92 13.88 18.90
CA ASN A 189 -8.95 12.88 17.85
C ASN A 189 -10.23 13.03 17.02
N ASN A 190 -10.10 13.04 15.69
CA ASN A 190 -11.22 13.19 14.76
C ASN A 190 -12.23 12.02 14.81
N SER A 191 -11.87 10.89 15.45
CA SER A 191 -12.78 9.76 15.68
C SER A 191 -13.77 9.96 16.83
N TYR A 192 -13.63 11.02 17.64
CA TYR A 192 -14.47 11.27 18.80
C TYR A 192 -14.93 12.72 18.84
N THR A 193 -15.99 13.01 19.61
CA THR A 193 -16.41 14.39 19.87
C THR A 193 -15.29 15.17 20.59
N LYS A 194 -14.81 16.24 19.96
CA LYS A 194 -13.70 17.05 20.48
C LYS A 194 -14.09 17.84 21.71
N SER A 195 -13.16 17.95 22.65
CA SER A 195 -13.27 18.87 23.78
C SER A 195 -13.15 20.32 23.32
N VAL A 196 -13.85 21.22 24.02
CA VAL A 196 -13.80 22.66 23.77
C VAL A 196 -12.98 23.33 24.87
N THR A 197 -12.04 24.18 24.47
CA THR A 197 -11.17 24.94 25.38
C THR A 197 -11.58 26.41 25.35
N TYR A 198 -11.83 26.97 26.53
CA TYR A 198 -12.21 28.38 26.73
C TYR A 198 -11.14 29.10 27.55
N ILE A 199 -10.99 30.41 27.33
CA ILE A 199 -10.17 31.31 28.14
C ILE A 199 -10.96 32.57 28.49
N ARG A 200 -10.87 33.02 29.74
CA ARG A 200 -11.53 34.24 30.22
C ARG A 200 -10.65 35.04 31.18
N GLU A 201 -10.93 36.34 31.22
CA GLU A 201 -10.48 37.24 32.27
C GLU A 201 -11.52 37.27 33.40
N GLY A 202 -11.11 36.95 34.63
CA GLY A 202 -12.00 36.96 35.80
C GLY A 202 -13.24 36.05 35.65
N SER A 203 -14.41 36.55 36.07
CA SER A 203 -15.69 35.83 36.08
C SER A 203 -16.60 36.09 34.86
N GLY A 204 -16.03 36.57 33.74
CA GLY A 204 -16.77 36.83 32.50
C GLY A 204 -17.34 35.57 31.81
N PRO A 205 -18.26 35.73 30.83
CA PRO A 205 -18.92 34.60 30.15
C PRO A 205 -17.96 33.74 29.31
N GLU A 206 -18.23 32.43 29.24
CA GLU A 206 -17.41 31.41 28.56
C GLU A 206 -17.60 31.42 27.04
N THR A 207 -17.03 32.40 26.34
CA THR A 207 -17.27 32.55 24.88
C THR A 207 -16.01 32.60 24.02
N ALA A 208 -14.82 32.75 24.60
CA ALA A 208 -13.59 32.97 23.85
C ALA A 208 -12.69 31.72 23.86
N THR A 209 -12.33 31.21 22.69
CA THR A 209 -11.29 30.18 22.51
C THR A 209 -9.87 30.78 22.40
N LYS A 210 -9.80 32.11 22.26
CA LYS A 210 -8.57 32.92 22.25
C LYS A 210 -8.87 34.30 22.83
N ILE A 211 -7.90 34.92 23.49
CA ILE A 211 -8.01 36.31 23.96
C ILE A 211 -6.85 37.14 23.41
N THR A 212 -7.15 38.40 23.09
CA THR A 212 -6.13 39.41 22.75
C THR A 212 -5.94 40.30 23.95
N TYR A 213 -4.71 40.42 24.44
CA TYR A 213 -4.36 41.12 25.67
C TYR A 213 -3.18 42.06 25.44
N THR A 214 -3.35 43.33 25.80
CA THR A 214 -2.32 44.37 25.78
C THR A 214 -2.08 44.79 27.24
N PRO A 215 -0.96 44.40 27.88
CA PRO A 215 -0.72 44.75 29.27
C PRO A 215 -0.61 46.26 29.45
N GLY A 216 -1.39 46.79 30.38
CA GLY A 216 -1.43 48.20 30.78
C GLY A 216 -0.60 48.46 32.03
N ALA A 217 -1.05 49.36 32.91
CA ALA A 217 -0.34 49.78 34.12
C ALA A 217 -0.31 48.74 35.25
N GLU A 218 -1.06 47.64 35.12
CA GLU A 218 -1.09 46.53 36.07
C GLU A 218 0.27 45.84 36.22
N SER A 219 0.50 45.27 37.40
CA SER A 219 1.68 44.44 37.71
C SER A 219 1.45 42.95 37.43
N THR A 220 0.20 42.50 37.51
CA THR A 220 -0.19 41.10 37.27
C THR A 220 -1.58 41.02 36.66
N LYS A 221 -1.87 39.89 35.98
CA LYS A 221 -3.19 39.54 35.45
C LYS A 221 -3.38 38.02 35.48
N ASP A 222 -4.55 37.55 35.91
CA ASP A 222 -4.90 36.13 35.91
C ASP A 222 -5.95 35.81 34.84
N PHE A 223 -5.72 34.71 34.12
CA PHE A 223 -6.69 34.13 33.21
C PHE A 223 -7.12 32.75 33.70
N THR A 224 -8.40 32.45 33.56
CA THR A 224 -8.94 31.11 33.78
C THR A 224 -9.13 30.43 32.43
N ILE A 225 -8.63 29.21 32.32
CA ILE A 225 -8.78 28.34 31.15
C ILE A 225 -9.66 27.17 31.58
N ARG A 226 -10.79 26.97 30.93
CA ARG A 226 -11.69 25.83 31.20
C ARG A 226 -11.73 24.93 29.98
N ILE A 227 -11.59 23.63 30.20
CA ILE A 227 -11.70 22.62 29.15
C ILE A 227 -12.88 21.71 29.48
N THR A 228 -13.78 21.58 28.51
CA THR A 228 -15.03 20.82 28.65
C THR A 228 -15.16 19.83 27.50
N ASN A 229 -15.95 18.77 27.68
CA ASN A 229 -16.36 17.92 26.56
C ASN A 229 -17.89 17.93 26.44
N PRO A 230 -18.46 18.26 25.27
CA PRO A 230 -19.91 18.32 25.12
C PRO A 230 -20.58 16.94 25.12
N GLN A 231 -19.80 15.85 24.99
CA GLN A 231 -20.30 14.48 25.05
C GLN A 231 -20.28 13.95 26.48
N THR A 232 -21.43 13.94 27.14
CA THR A 232 -21.53 13.49 28.55
C THR A 232 -21.24 12.01 28.74
N GLU A 233 -21.53 11.17 27.74
CA GLU A 233 -21.37 9.72 27.73
C GLU A 233 -19.91 9.28 27.82
N TYR A 234 -18.99 10.18 27.46
CA TYR A 234 -17.55 9.97 27.61
C TYR A 234 -17.08 10.03 29.07
N ASN A 235 -17.91 10.55 29.98
CA ASN A 235 -17.60 10.71 31.40
C ASN A 235 -16.24 11.40 31.65
N ILE A 236 -15.91 12.39 30.81
CA ILE A 236 -14.70 13.20 30.94
C ILE A 236 -15.05 14.40 31.81
N ALA A 237 -14.43 14.50 32.98
CA ALA A 237 -14.61 15.65 33.86
C ALA A 237 -14.05 16.92 33.21
N ASP A 238 -14.82 18.00 33.31
CA ASP A 238 -14.35 19.36 33.07
C ASP A 238 -13.17 19.68 34.00
N ARG A 239 -12.26 20.53 33.52
CA ARG A 239 -11.12 20.98 34.34
C ARG A 239 -10.82 22.44 34.07
N GLU A 240 -10.49 23.15 35.15
CA GLU A 240 -10.03 24.53 35.11
C GLU A 240 -8.52 24.61 35.39
N TYR A 241 -7.89 25.56 34.72
CA TYR A 241 -6.48 25.91 34.80
C TYR A 241 -6.33 27.42 34.98
N THR A 242 -5.27 27.84 35.64
CA THR A 242 -4.95 29.26 35.84
C THR A 242 -3.68 29.61 35.08
N LEU A 243 -3.71 30.71 34.34
CA LEU A 243 -2.53 31.34 33.75
C LEU A 243 -2.28 32.69 34.44
N HIS A 244 -1.25 32.73 35.27
CA HIS A 244 -0.77 33.93 35.94
C HIS A 244 0.21 34.69 35.04
N VAL A 245 -0.10 35.94 34.72
CA VAL A 245 0.76 36.82 33.95
C VAL A 245 1.39 37.87 34.85
N THR A 246 2.70 37.90 34.90
CA THR A 246 3.47 39.02 35.47
C THR A 246 3.73 40.05 34.38
N VAL A 247 3.52 41.33 34.65
CA VAL A 247 3.73 42.42 33.69
C VAL A 247 4.96 43.22 34.07
N GLN A 248 5.84 43.45 33.09
CA GLN A 248 7.05 44.26 33.26
C GLN A 248 7.15 45.36 32.21
N ASP A 249 7.77 46.49 32.57
CA ASP A 249 8.13 47.51 31.60
C ASP A 249 9.23 46.99 30.66
N PRO A 250 9.11 47.21 29.34
CA PRO A 250 10.12 46.74 28.38
C PRO A 250 11.38 47.60 28.42
N ALA A 251 12.55 46.96 28.36
CA ALA A 251 13.77 47.62 27.95
C ALA A 251 13.68 48.14 26.48
N ALA A 252 14.70 48.85 26.01
CA ALA A 252 14.76 49.29 24.63
C ALA A 252 14.76 48.10 23.66
N LYS A 253 13.82 48.09 22.70
CA LYS A 253 13.69 47.01 21.71
C LYS A 253 14.93 47.00 20.79
N PRO A 254 15.67 45.88 20.68
CA PRO A 254 16.74 45.77 19.70
C PRO A 254 16.19 45.91 18.27
N VAL A 255 16.87 46.68 17.42
CA VAL A 255 16.47 46.89 16.03
C VAL A 255 17.51 46.28 15.11
N PHE A 256 17.13 45.25 14.36
CA PHE A 256 17.98 44.61 13.37
C PHE A 256 18.30 45.58 12.22
N ASP A 257 19.57 45.69 11.85
CA ASP A 257 20.01 46.46 10.69
C ASP A 257 20.24 45.54 9.47
N HIS A 258 21.27 44.70 9.54
CA HIS A 258 21.62 43.76 8.48
C HIS A 258 22.50 42.60 8.99
N TYR A 259 22.74 41.61 8.12
CA TYR A 259 23.75 40.58 8.34
C TYR A 259 25.02 40.91 7.56
N GLU A 260 26.17 40.72 8.18
CA GLU A 260 27.48 40.62 7.52
C GLU A 260 27.84 39.14 7.44
N VAL A 261 28.21 38.65 6.25
CA VAL A 261 28.61 37.25 6.04
C VAL A 261 29.98 37.25 5.37
N THR A 262 30.90 36.48 5.92
CA THR A 262 32.24 36.26 5.37
C THR A 262 32.37 34.79 4.97
N LEU A 263 32.81 34.56 3.73
CA LEU A 263 33.09 33.24 3.20
C LEU A 263 34.56 33.18 2.77
N ASN A 264 35.35 32.27 3.33
CA ASN A 264 36.78 32.11 3.05
C ASN A 264 37.59 33.43 3.21
N GLY A 265 37.22 34.25 4.20
CA GLY A 265 37.86 35.54 4.46
C GLY A 265 37.39 36.70 3.58
N GLU A 266 36.47 36.47 2.64
CA GLU A 266 35.90 37.51 1.78
C GLU A 266 34.44 37.82 2.17
N ALA A 267 34.09 39.10 2.25
CA ALA A 267 32.71 39.52 2.51
C ALA A 267 31.80 39.20 1.31
N VAL A 268 30.66 38.56 1.57
CA VAL A 268 29.67 38.20 0.54
C VAL A 268 28.36 38.97 0.70
N GLU A 269 27.70 39.23 -0.42
CA GLU A 269 26.45 40.00 -0.43
C GLU A 269 25.29 39.22 0.21
N VAL A 270 24.59 39.85 1.16
CA VAL A 270 23.35 39.31 1.73
C VAL A 270 22.14 39.96 1.06
N THR A 271 21.35 39.15 0.35
CA THR A 271 20.12 39.61 -0.31
C THR A 271 18.89 39.36 0.56
N LYS A 272 18.10 40.39 0.81
CA LYS A 272 16.78 40.28 1.45
C LYS A 272 15.74 39.72 0.47
N LYS A 273 15.05 38.63 0.86
CA LYS A 273 13.82 38.13 0.22
C LYS A 273 12.61 38.50 1.08
N SER A 274 11.39 38.10 0.69
CA SER A 274 10.17 38.61 1.36
C SER A 274 10.13 38.32 2.86
N THR A 275 10.57 37.14 3.31
CA THR A 275 10.52 36.72 4.73
C THR A 275 11.84 36.19 5.28
N TYR A 276 12.92 36.20 4.51
CA TYR A 276 14.24 35.68 4.90
C TYR A 276 15.35 36.37 4.10
N HIS A 277 16.60 36.22 4.55
CA HIS A 277 17.81 36.66 3.87
C HIS A 277 18.56 35.48 3.28
N THR A 278 19.32 35.73 2.22
CA THR A 278 20.16 34.72 1.58
C THR A 278 21.54 35.25 1.31
N PHE A 279 22.54 34.39 1.46
CA PHE A 279 23.89 34.64 0.94
C PHE A 279 24.21 33.66 -0.21
N PRO A 280 25.26 33.92 -1.01
CA PRO A 280 25.58 33.15 -2.22
C PRO A 280 25.84 31.66 -1.94
N ALA A 281 26.06 30.90 -3.02
CA ALA A 281 26.39 29.49 -2.90
C ALA A 281 27.73 29.34 -2.17
N MET A 282 27.78 28.37 -1.27
CA MET A 282 29.00 27.99 -0.56
C MET A 282 29.44 26.59 -0.99
N THR A 283 30.68 26.25 -0.72
CA THR A 283 31.27 24.93 -0.88
C THR A 283 31.44 24.29 0.50
N GLN A 284 31.28 22.98 0.57
CA GLN A 284 31.54 22.23 1.80
C GLN A 284 32.98 22.49 2.27
N TYR A 285 33.17 22.66 3.59
CA TYR A 285 34.44 23.02 4.23
C TYR A 285 34.93 24.47 4.00
N ASP A 286 34.12 25.34 3.38
CA ASP A 286 34.40 26.78 3.38
C ASP A 286 34.42 27.32 4.82
N ASP A 287 35.27 28.31 5.09
CA ASP A 287 35.24 29.06 6.34
C ASP A 287 34.06 30.04 6.30
N LEU A 288 33.05 29.84 7.13
CA LEU A 288 31.82 30.65 7.16
C LEU A 288 31.67 31.34 8.51
N GLU A 289 31.65 32.67 8.46
CA GLU A 289 31.40 33.54 9.61
C GLU A 289 30.16 34.40 9.34
N ILE A 290 29.29 34.50 10.33
CA ILE A 290 28.05 35.28 10.24
C ILE A 290 28.00 36.24 11.41
N LYS A 291 27.74 37.51 11.12
CA LYS A 291 27.56 38.56 12.12
C LYS A 291 26.22 39.28 11.94
N ALA A 292 25.46 39.40 13.03
CA ALA A 292 24.24 40.19 13.08
C ALA A 292 24.56 41.61 13.53
N VAL A 293 24.25 42.61 12.70
CA VAL A 293 24.46 44.02 13.03
C VAL A 293 23.14 44.63 13.50
N MET A 294 23.18 45.27 14.67
CA MET A 294 22.03 45.90 15.32
C MET A 294 22.21 47.43 15.32
N LYS A 295 21.11 48.18 15.24
CA LYS A 295 21.14 49.65 15.38
C LYS A 295 21.34 50.03 16.84
N ASP A 296 22.07 51.13 17.05
CA ASP A 296 22.31 51.72 18.38
C ASP A 296 22.87 50.71 19.41
N ASP A 297 23.69 49.75 18.95
CA ASP A 297 24.29 48.71 19.79
C ASP A 297 25.26 49.34 20.80
N ASP A 298 24.93 49.21 22.09
CA ASP A 298 25.74 49.68 23.21
C ASP A 298 26.68 48.60 23.78
N GLY A 299 26.78 47.47 23.07
CA GLY A 299 27.63 46.33 23.41
C GLY A 299 27.05 45.41 24.49
N LYS A 300 25.79 45.61 24.92
CA LYS A 300 25.15 44.80 25.98
C LYS A 300 24.21 43.73 25.46
N PHE A 301 24.02 43.61 24.14
CA PHE A 301 23.18 42.58 23.56
C PHE A 301 23.78 41.19 23.71
N THR A 302 22.91 40.21 24.00
CA THR A 302 23.27 38.79 23.98
C THR A 302 22.51 38.08 22.87
N TYR A 303 23.17 37.10 22.25
CA TYR A 303 22.67 36.42 21.05
C TYR A 303 22.50 34.92 21.33
N ALA A 304 21.48 34.32 20.73
CA ALA A 304 21.29 32.88 20.70
C ALA A 304 21.13 32.41 19.26
N TRP A 305 22.13 31.69 18.75
CA TRP A 305 22.18 31.23 17.36
C TRP A 305 21.71 29.78 17.24
N ILE A 306 20.92 29.50 16.20
CA ILE A 306 20.38 28.18 15.89
C ILE A 306 20.58 27.90 14.41
N ARG A 307 21.21 26.76 14.09
CA ARG A 307 21.30 26.24 12.71
C ARG A 307 20.35 25.08 12.46
N GLY A 308 19.88 24.93 11.24
CA GLY A 308 19.00 23.82 10.81
C GLY A 308 17.52 24.18 10.71
N MET A 309 16.71 23.19 10.33
CA MET A 309 15.27 23.35 10.09
C MET A 309 14.45 22.31 10.86
N GLY A 310 13.24 22.68 11.31
CA GLY A 310 12.32 21.74 11.96
C GLY A 310 12.93 21.07 13.19
N LEU A 311 12.80 19.75 13.29
CA LEU A 311 13.34 18.94 14.39
C LEU A 311 14.87 18.79 14.35
N SER A 312 15.55 19.17 13.26
CA SER A 312 17.01 19.11 13.16
C SER A 312 17.73 20.39 13.57
N LYS A 313 17.00 21.36 14.15
CA LYS A 313 17.58 22.58 14.70
C LYS A 313 18.58 22.24 15.80
N LYS A 314 19.74 22.89 15.77
CA LYS A 314 20.81 22.77 16.77
C LYS A 314 21.24 24.16 17.21
N SER A 315 21.32 24.38 18.51
CA SER A 315 21.97 25.57 19.06
C SER A 315 23.43 25.60 18.64
N MET A 316 23.97 26.80 18.47
CA MET A 316 25.37 27.04 18.18
C MET A 316 26.05 27.63 19.42
N ASP A 317 27.33 27.36 19.57
CA ASP A 317 28.12 27.92 20.66
C ASP A 317 28.40 29.41 20.41
N GLY A 318 28.30 30.22 21.46
CA GLY A 318 28.57 31.66 21.43
C GLY A 318 27.34 32.50 21.79
N THR A 319 27.60 33.64 22.45
CA THR A 319 26.57 34.60 22.89
C THR A 319 26.76 35.99 22.27
N GLY A 320 27.73 36.14 21.37
CA GLY A 320 28.07 37.39 20.70
C GLY A 320 27.35 37.57 19.37
N ALA A 321 27.51 38.76 18.79
CA ALA A 321 26.93 39.14 17.51
C ALA A 321 27.45 38.30 16.33
N GLU A 322 28.59 37.62 16.50
CA GLU A 322 29.30 36.86 15.47
C GLU A 322 29.40 35.38 15.83
N VAL A 323 29.24 34.51 14.84
CA VAL A 323 29.34 33.05 14.99
C VAL A 323 30.10 32.42 13.83
N LYS A 324 31.00 31.48 14.16
CA LYS A 324 31.66 30.61 13.17
C LYS A 324 30.83 29.35 12.93
N VAL A 325 30.69 28.93 11.68
CA VAL A 325 29.84 27.81 11.29
C VAL A 325 30.69 26.62 10.84
N ASP A 326 30.45 25.44 11.41
CA ASP A 326 30.94 24.19 10.84
C ASP A 326 30.25 23.88 9.51
N THR A 327 31.01 23.87 8.41
CA THR A 327 30.51 23.70 7.05
C THR A 327 30.74 22.30 6.47
N ALA A 328 30.92 21.28 7.31
CA ALA A 328 31.13 19.90 6.86
C ALA A 328 29.87 19.20 6.31
N SER A 329 28.66 19.76 6.47
CA SER A 329 27.42 19.10 6.03
C SER A 329 27.20 19.22 4.52
N SER A 330 26.71 18.15 3.89
CA SER A 330 26.25 18.18 2.49
C SER A 330 24.82 18.72 2.34
N ARG A 331 24.11 18.97 3.45
CA ARG A 331 22.67 19.29 3.45
C ARG A 331 22.46 20.80 3.52
N ALA A 332 21.88 21.37 2.46
CA ALA A 332 21.53 22.79 2.43
C ALA A 332 20.64 23.23 3.63
N ALA A 333 19.77 22.35 4.12
CA ALA A 333 18.89 22.61 5.27
C ALA A 333 19.65 22.87 6.58
N ASP A 334 20.89 22.38 6.73
CA ASP A 334 21.72 22.61 7.92
C ASP A 334 22.29 24.04 7.96
N TYR A 335 22.24 24.76 6.83
CA TYR A 335 22.71 26.14 6.67
C TYR A 335 21.55 27.15 6.68
N PHE A 336 20.54 26.85 7.48
CA PHE A 336 19.44 27.75 7.80
C PHE A 336 19.70 28.28 9.21
N PHE A 337 19.95 29.56 9.33
CA PHE A 337 20.33 30.22 10.56
C PHE A 337 19.17 31.06 11.07
N ASN A 338 18.87 30.90 12.35
CA ASN A 338 17.97 31.75 13.09
C ASN A 338 18.76 32.30 14.27
N ALA A 339 18.46 33.52 14.68
CA ALA A 339 19.11 34.16 15.81
C ALA A 339 18.07 34.92 16.63
N GLU A 340 18.24 34.92 17.94
CA GLU A 340 17.48 35.76 18.86
C GLU A 340 18.45 36.72 19.57
N VAL A 341 18.05 37.97 19.72
CA VAL A 341 18.86 39.03 20.36
C VAL A 341 18.13 39.56 21.58
N THR A 342 18.80 39.59 22.73
CA THR A 342 18.23 40.03 24.00
C THR A 342 18.88 41.32 24.50
N SER A 343 18.05 42.29 24.89
CA SER A 343 18.41 43.51 25.61
C SER A 343 17.56 43.62 26.86
N GLY A 344 18.17 43.49 28.04
CA GLY A 344 17.43 43.44 29.30
C GLY A 344 16.40 42.30 29.31
N ASN A 345 15.10 42.65 29.41
CA ASN A 345 13.98 41.71 29.39
C ASN A 345 13.27 41.61 28.02
N VAL A 346 13.82 42.22 26.96
CA VAL A 346 13.27 42.17 25.60
C VAL A 346 14.14 41.29 24.73
N THR A 347 13.54 40.23 24.17
CA THR A 347 14.17 39.37 23.17
C THR A 347 13.46 39.51 21.83
N VAL A 348 14.21 39.69 20.75
CA VAL A 348 13.69 39.74 19.38
C VAL A 348 14.28 38.63 18.51
N ALA A 349 13.43 37.99 17.70
CA ALA A 349 13.83 37.05 16.67
C ALA A 349 14.29 37.83 15.44
N LEU A 350 15.49 37.49 14.95
CA LEU A 350 16.02 38.06 13.73
C LEU A 350 15.42 37.36 12.50
N PRO A 351 15.37 38.04 11.34
CA PRO A 351 14.99 37.40 10.08
C PRO A 351 15.88 36.19 9.79
N GLN A 352 15.29 35.08 9.36
CA GLN A 352 16.07 33.89 9.02
C GLN A 352 17.10 34.20 7.91
N LEU A 353 18.32 33.67 8.04
CA LEU A 353 19.38 33.70 7.03
C LEU A 353 19.60 32.28 6.48
N ARG A 354 19.86 32.12 5.19
CA ARG A 354 20.17 30.81 4.62
C ARG A 354 21.13 30.87 3.43
N ALA A 355 21.93 29.82 3.26
CA ALA A 355 22.70 29.61 2.04
C ALA A 355 21.76 29.37 0.84
N THR A 356 22.08 29.90 -0.33
CA THR A 356 21.30 29.60 -1.56
C THR A 356 21.53 28.18 -2.07
N LYS A 357 22.76 27.67 -1.96
CA LYS A 357 23.17 26.33 -2.38
C LYS A 357 24.43 25.92 -1.62
N VAL A 358 24.62 24.61 -1.45
CA VAL A 358 25.87 24.01 -1.01
C VAL A 358 26.44 23.17 -2.16
N ALA A 359 27.60 23.54 -2.67
CA ALA A 359 28.41 22.70 -3.55
C ALA A 359 29.07 21.62 -2.69
N VAL A 360 28.66 20.37 -2.92
CA VAL A 360 29.11 19.22 -2.13
C VAL A 360 30.43 18.71 -2.71
N LEU A 361 31.44 18.53 -1.86
CA LEU A 361 32.73 17.97 -2.26
C LEU A 361 32.87 16.50 -1.89
N LYS A 362 32.33 16.13 -0.72
CA LYS A 362 32.46 14.80 -0.15
C LYS A 362 31.15 14.35 0.48
N LEU A 363 30.72 13.16 0.07
CA LEU A 363 29.58 12.47 0.67
C LEU A 363 30.04 11.56 1.81
N THR A 364 29.14 11.30 2.76
CA THR A 364 29.38 10.38 3.86
C THR A 364 29.57 8.97 3.31
N THR A 365 30.63 8.28 3.74
CA THR A 365 30.83 6.87 3.36
C THR A 365 29.72 6.00 3.96
N PRO A 366 29.03 5.16 3.15
CA PRO A 366 28.04 4.23 3.69
C PRO A 366 28.65 3.25 4.70
N GLU A 367 27.90 2.92 5.75
CA GLU A 367 28.31 1.95 6.78
C GLU A 367 27.45 0.69 6.64
N ILE A 368 28.08 -0.43 6.26
CA ILE A 368 27.41 -1.74 6.24
C ILE A 368 27.33 -2.26 7.68
N VAL A 369 26.11 -2.44 8.17
CA VAL A 369 25.81 -2.93 9.53
C VAL A 369 25.26 -4.35 9.54
N GLY A 370 24.89 -4.89 8.37
CA GLY A 370 24.48 -6.28 8.17
C GLY A 370 25.17 -6.88 6.94
N GLN A 371 25.86 -8.00 7.14
CA GLN A 371 26.60 -8.70 6.10
C GLN A 371 25.78 -9.87 5.52
N PRO A 372 26.01 -10.24 4.25
CA PRO A 372 25.37 -11.43 3.69
C PRO A 372 25.94 -12.69 4.32
N VAL A 373 25.17 -13.77 4.23
CA VAL A 373 25.56 -15.08 4.77
C VAL A 373 25.59 -16.09 3.64
N GLY A 374 26.71 -16.82 3.52
CA GLY A 374 26.86 -17.89 2.54
C GLY A 374 26.05 -19.12 2.92
N ALA A 375 25.74 -19.97 1.94
CA ALA A 375 24.92 -21.17 2.14
C ALA A 375 25.23 -22.25 1.10
N SER A 376 24.79 -23.47 1.39
CA SER A 376 24.82 -24.57 0.42
C SER A 376 23.39 -25.00 0.12
N TYR A 377 23.11 -25.27 -1.14
CA TYR A 377 21.81 -25.69 -1.64
C TYR A 377 21.94 -26.95 -2.48
N ILE A 378 20.84 -27.70 -2.56
CA ILE A 378 20.70 -28.75 -3.57
C ILE A 378 20.09 -28.11 -4.81
N GLN A 379 20.54 -28.53 -6.00
CA GLN A 379 20.04 -28.03 -7.27
C GLN A 379 18.51 -28.04 -7.34
N GLY A 380 17.90 -26.88 -7.62
CA GLY A 380 16.44 -26.68 -7.66
C GLY A 380 15.78 -26.32 -6.32
N GLN A 381 16.53 -26.28 -5.22
CA GLN A 381 16.05 -25.80 -3.92
C GLN A 381 15.86 -24.28 -3.94
N SER A 382 14.87 -23.77 -3.20
CA SER A 382 14.65 -22.33 -3.01
C SER A 382 15.76 -21.73 -2.13
N PRO A 383 16.54 -20.75 -2.63
CA PRO A 383 17.63 -20.16 -1.87
C PRO A 383 17.12 -19.09 -0.91
N ALA A 384 17.72 -18.99 0.28
CA ALA A 384 17.55 -17.81 1.10
C ALA A 384 18.23 -16.61 0.41
N PRO A 385 17.61 -15.41 0.42
CA PRO A 385 18.21 -14.23 -0.17
C PRO A 385 19.47 -13.83 0.60
N LEU A 386 20.51 -13.43 -0.14
CA LEU A 386 21.64 -12.69 0.41
C LEU A 386 21.16 -11.29 0.79
N GLN A 387 21.53 -10.81 1.98
CA GLN A 387 21.07 -9.53 2.50
C GLN A 387 22.23 -8.63 2.90
N VAL A 388 22.11 -7.33 2.62
CA VAL A 388 22.99 -6.29 3.14
C VAL A 388 22.14 -5.22 3.80
N THR A 389 22.50 -4.84 5.02
CA THR A 389 21.88 -3.72 5.73
C THR A 389 22.87 -2.59 5.86
N VAL A 390 22.46 -1.40 5.47
CA VAL A 390 23.24 -0.17 5.48
C VAL A 390 22.61 0.81 6.45
N LYS A 391 23.44 1.37 7.31
CA LYS A 391 23.00 2.35 8.31
C LYS A 391 22.38 3.56 7.63
N LYS A 392 21.34 4.12 8.24
CA LYS A 392 20.68 5.34 7.75
C LYS A 392 21.69 6.46 7.43
N ILE A 393 21.57 7.03 6.23
CA ILE A 393 22.23 8.29 5.84
C ILE A 393 21.16 9.40 5.83
N ASP A 394 21.35 10.45 6.63
CA ASP A 394 20.39 11.55 6.81
C ASP A 394 20.35 12.57 5.64
N ASP A 395 20.90 12.23 4.46
CA ASP A 395 20.86 13.08 3.26
C ASP A 395 19.81 12.57 2.25
N ASN A 396 18.58 13.06 2.42
CA ASN A 396 17.39 12.71 1.63
C ASN A 396 17.48 13.12 0.15
N LEU A 397 18.57 13.77 -0.28
CA LEU A 397 18.80 14.25 -1.63
C LEU A 397 19.86 13.43 -2.39
N THR A 398 20.18 12.22 -1.90
CA THR A 398 21.12 11.31 -2.54
C THR A 398 20.46 10.03 -3.02
N VAL A 399 21.03 9.42 -4.07
CA VAL A 399 20.57 8.15 -4.63
C VAL A 399 21.52 7.06 -4.19
N MET A 400 21.01 6.08 -3.43
CA MET A 400 21.78 4.90 -3.04
C MET A 400 21.86 3.91 -4.21
N HIS A 401 23.00 3.23 -4.32
CA HIS A 401 23.26 2.18 -5.31
C HIS A 401 23.70 0.91 -4.58
N TYR A 402 23.14 -0.22 -5.01
CA TYR A 402 23.43 -1.55 -4.47
C TYR A 402 23.67 -2.50 -5.63
N ASN A 403 24.92 -2.86 -5.87
CA ASN A 403 25.31 -3.70 -7.00
C ASN A 403 25.80 -5.05 -6.50
N TRP A 404 25.04 -6.11 -6.79
CA TRP A 404 25.43 -7.48 -6.49
C TRP A 404 26.31 -8.04 -7.61
N TYR A 405 27.46 -8.57 -7.23
CA TYR A 405 28.40 -9.20 -8.15
C TYR A 405 28.56 -10.68 -7.82
N ARG A 406 28.71 -11.50 -8.86
CA ARG A 406 29.21 -12.87 -8.80
C ARG A 406 30.70 -12.88 -9.14
N CYS A 407 31.51 -13.63 -8.43
CA CYS A 407 32.96 -13.76 -8.66
C CYS A 407 33.44 -15.21 -8.50
N ASP A 408 34.67 -15.48 -8.93
CA ASP A 408 35.22 -16.84 -8.98
C ASP A 408 35.68 -17.34 -7.59
N ASP A 409 36.08 -16.43 -6.69
CA ASP A 409 36.60 -16.75 -5.36
C ASP A 409 36.29 -15.69 -4.28
N GLN A 410 36.69 -15.98 -3.04
CA GLN A 410 36.55 -15.09 -1.87
C GLN A 410 37.30 -13.76 -2.03
N ASN A 411 38.31 -13.70 -2.89
CA ASN A 411 39.11 -12.52 -3.17
C ASN A 411 38.48 -11.64 -4.26
N ARG A 412 37.26 -11.98 -4.71
CA ARG A 412 36.47 -11.21 -5.69
C ARG A 412 37.12 -11.16 -7.07
N THR A 413 37.80 -12.23 -7.48
CA THR A 413 38.38 -12.31 -8.83
C THR A 413 37.28 -12.40 -9.91
N ASN A 414 37.50 -11.72 -11.03
CA ASN A 414 36.60 -11.68 -12.20
C ASN A 414 35.11 -11.36 -11.88
N PRO A 415 34.80 -10.23 -11.21
CA PRO A 415 33.43 -9.92 -10.80
C PRO A 415 32.52 -9.63 -12.01
N VAL A 416 31.30 -10.19 -11.97
CA VAL A 416 30.23 -9.98 -12.95
C VAL A 416 29.00 -9.43 -12.24
N LEU A 417 28.50 -8.27 -12.66
CA LEU A 417 27.27 -7.67 -12.12
C LEU A 417 26.08 -8.58 -12.43
N VAL A 418 25.36 -9.02 -11.39
CA VAL A 418 24.19 -9.90 -11.50
C VAL A 418 22.88 -9.19 -11.18
N ALA A 419 22.90 -8.16 -10.32
CA ALA A 419 21.71 -7.39 -9.99
C ALA A 419 22.03 -5.98 -9.45
N SER A 420 21.12 -5.03 -9.69
CA SER A 420 21.13 -3.69 -9.08
C SER A 420 19.77 -3.37 -8.43
N PRO A 421 19.39 -4.10 -7.36
CA PRO A 421 18.09 -3.96 -6.71
C PRO A 421 17.91 -2.60 -6.03
N ARG A 422 16.64 -2.22 -5.82
CA ARG A 422 16.27 -1.09 -4.96
C ARG A 422 16.27 -1.51 -3.49
N ASP A 423 16.60 -0.58 -2.61
CA ASP A 423 16.56 -0.81 -1.17
C ASP A 423 15.16 -0.69 -0.57
N GLN A 424 15.01 -1.33 0.58
CA GLN A 424 13.86 -1.25 1.46
C GLN A 424 14.24 -0.46 2.70
N ILE A 425 13.36 0.43 3.16
CA ILE A 425 13.54 1.16 4.42
C ILE A 425 12.97 0.30 5.55
N LEU A 426 13.79 0.00 6.55
CA LEU A 426 13.40 -0.70 7.78
C LEU A 426 12.75 0.27 8.80
N ASP A 427 12.03 -0.26 9.79
CA ASP A 427 11.35 0.53 10.83
C ASP A 427 12.30 1.41 11.67
N ASN A 428 13.59 1.07 11.71
CA ASN A 428 14.66 1.85 12.35
C ASN A 428 15.33 2.86 11.41
N LEU A 429 14.81 3.03 10.19
CA LEU A 429 15.32 3.88 9.11
C LEU A 429 16.63 3.40 8.45
N ASP A 430 17.14 2.22 8.79
CA ASP A 430 18.21 1.58 8.01
C ASP A 430 17.69 1.07 6.67
N ARG A 431 18.60 0.86 5.73
CA ARG A 431 18.29 0.42 4.36
C ARG A 431 18.75 -1.01 4.16
N MET A 432 17.83 -1.90 3.80
CA MET A 432 18.11 -3.30 3.51
C MET A 432 17.97 -3.57 2.02
N VAL A 433 18.88 -4.37 1.47
CA VAL A 433 18.80 -4.86 0.10
C VAL A 433 18.96 -6.37 0.07
N SER A 434 18.28 -7.05 -0.84
CA SER A 434 18.27 -8.51 -0.96
C SER A 434 18.53 -8.97 -2.39
N TYR A 435 19.18 -10.12 -2.54
CA TYR A 435 19.40 -10.80 -3.83
C TYR A 435 19.33 -12.32 -3.64
N ALA A 436 18.48 -13.00 -4.42
CA ALA A 436 18.37 -14.46 -4.40
C ALA A 436 19.28 -15.08 -5.49
N PRO A 437 20.32 -15.85 -5.13
CA PRO A 437 21.20 -16.47 -6.12
C PRO A 437 20.50 -17.66 -6.82
N SER A 438 20.77 -17.90 -8.10
CA SER A 438 20.23 -19.09 -8.79
C SER A 438 20.80 -20.39 -8.22
N THR A 439 19.95 -21.41 -8.06
CA THR A 439 20.31 -22.78 -7.67
C THR A 439 20.20 -23.77 -8.83
N VAL A 440 20.19 -23.27 -10.08
CA VAL A 440 20.00 -24.11 -11.27
C VAL A 440 21.27 -24.86 -11.66
N GLU A 441 22.42 -24.20 -11.61
CA GLU A 441 23.70 -24.77 -12.01
C GLU A 441 24.46 -25.32 -10.81
N VAL A 442 24.94 -26.56 -10.91
CA VAL A 442 25.82 -27.17 -9.91
C VAL A 442 27.18 -26.49 -9.95
N GLY A 443 27.72 -26.14 -8.78
CA GLY A 443 29.02 -25.50 -8.67
C GLY A 443 29.14 -24.60 -7.45
N THR A 444 30.29 -23.95 -7.35
CA THR A 444 30.55 -22.94 -6.31
C THR A 444 30.62 -21.58 -6.98
N ASN A 445 29.86 -20.62 -6.46
CA ASN A 445 29.90 -19.21 -6.86
C ASN A 445 30.10 -18.34 -5.61
N TRP A 446 30.80 -17.23 -5.76
CA TRP A 446 30.99 -16.25 -4.69
C TRP A 446 30.24 -14.97 -5.00
N PHE A 447 29.67 -14.32 -3.98
CA PHE A 447 28.86 -13.12 -4.14
C PHE A 447 29.24 -12.04 -3.13
N TYR A 448 29.18 -10.78 -3.57
CA TYR A 448 29.27 -9.61 -2.69
C TYR A 448 28.44 -8.46 -3.24
N CYS A 449 28.09 -7.50 -2.39
CA CYS A 449 27.43 -6.26 -2.76
C CYS A 449 28.41 -5.09 -2.67
N GLU A 450 28.43 -4.24 -3.69
CA GLU A 450 29.03 -2.92 -3.66
C GLU A 450 27.96 -1.88 -3.34
N VAL A 451 28.26 -0.98 -2.41
CA VAL A 451 27.34 0.06 -1.95
C VAL A 451 28.00 1.43 -2.06
N TYR A 452 27.28 2.39 -2.64
CA TYR A 452 27.67 3.80 -2.68
C TYR A 452 26.44 4.67 -2.88
N HIS A 453 26.59 5.99 -2.77
CA HIS A 453 25.51 6.91 -3.11
C HIS A 453 26.02 8.13 -3.85
N THR A 454 25.12 8.75 -4.61
CA THR A 454 25.45 9.87 -5.50
C THR A 454 24.56 11.09 -5.27
N LYS A 455 25.06 12.26 -5.69
CA LYS A 455 24.33 13.54 -5.67
C LYS A 455 24.51 14.29 -7.00
N GLY A 456 23.50 15.04 -7.41
CA GLY A 456 23.55 15.88 -8.62
C GLY A 456 23.72 15.07 -9.90
N ASP A 457 22.88 14.05 -10.11
CA ASP A 457 22.91 13.16 -11.28
C ASP A 457 24.25 12.43 -11.48
N GLY A 458 24.89 12.03 -10.37
CA GLY A 458 26.18 11.31 -10.40
C GLY A 458 27.42 12.20 -10.38
N ALA A 459 27.28 13.53 -10.32
CA ALA A 459 28.43 14.46 -10.29
C ALA A 459 29.34 14.28 -9.06
N VAL A 460 28.79 13.82 -7.94
CA VAL A 460 29.55 13.50 -6.72
C VAL A 460 29.18 12.10 -6.26
N GLU A 461 30.19 11.26 -6.02
CA GLU A 461 30.06 9.89 -5.55
C GLU A 461 30.69 9.76 -4.14
N SER A 462 30.06 8.99 -3.27
CA SER A 462 30.68 8.58 -2.00
C SER A 462 31.80 7.58 -2.23
N THR A 463 32.61 7.32 -1.21
CA THR A 463 33.45 6.11 -1.21
C THR A 463 32.58 4.87 -1.37
N ARG A 464 32.97 3.97 -2.26
CA ARG A 464 32.36 2.65 -2.44
C ARG A 464 32.79 1.73 -1.30
N VAL A 465 31.83 1.05 -0.70
CA VAL A 465 32.09 0.02 0.33
C VAL A 465 31.60 -1.32 -0.18
N LEU A 466 32.33 -2.38 0.19
CA LEU A 466 32.03 -3.74 -0.22
C LEU A 466 31.55 -4.53 0.98
N SER A 467 30.50 -5.34 0.79
CA SER A 467 30.14 -6.37 1.75
C SER A 467 31.20 -7.47 1.81
N ASP A 468 31.05 -8.34 2.80
CA ASP A 468 31.73 -9.63 2.80
C ASP A 468 31.40 -10.41 1.52
N CYS A 469 32.39 -11.15 1.04
CA CYS A 469 32.23 -12.03 -0.11
C CYS A 469 31.91 -13.43 0.40
N VAL A 470 30.71 -13.93 0.07
CA VAL A 470 30.17 -15.18 0.61
C VAL A 470 30.04 -16.25 -0.44
N LYS A 471 30.29 -17.50 -0.02
CA LYS A 471 30.20 -18.68 -0.86
C LYS A 471 28.75 -19.16 -0.96
N ILE A 472 28.30 -19.43 -2.18
CA ILE A 472 27.09 -20.20 -2.47
C ILE A 472 27.49 -21.46 -3.22
N GLU A 473 27.18 -22.60 -2.61
CA GLU A 473 27.53 -23.92 -3.15
C GLU A 473 26.25 -24.66 -3.55
N VAL A 474 26.12 -24.98 -4.82
CA VAL A 474 25.00 -25.76 -5.36
C VAL A 474 25.49 -27.16 -5.65
N THR A 475 24.95 -28.12 -4.93
CA THR A 475 25.24 -29.55 -5.11
C THR A 475 24.23 -30.19 -6.05
N LYS A 476 24.62 -31.32 -6.66
CA LYS A 476 23.76 -32.04 -7.61
C LYS A 476 22.43 -32.44 -6.96
N SER A 477 21.34 -32.33 -7.72
CA SER A 477 20.01 -32.74 -7.29
C SER A 477 19.99 -34.20 -6.84
N ASP A 478 19.30 -34.47 -5.73
CA ASP A 478 19.02 -35.81 -5.21
C ASP A 478 17.70 -36.38 -5.77
N VAL A 479 17.11 -35.72 -6.77
CA VAL A 479 15.94 -36.21 -7.50
C VAL A 479 16.26 -37.54 -8.19
N THR A 480 15.48 -38.56 -7.88
CA THR A 480 15.67 -39.93 -8.38
C THR A 480 14.86 -40.26 -9.64
N LEU A 481 14.18 -39.26 -10.22
CA LEU A 481 13.44 -39.42 -11.47
C LEU A 481 14.40 -39.60 -12.65
N GLU A 482 13.97 -40.33 -13.68
CA GLU A 482 14.73 -40.45 -14.93
C GLU A 482 14.85 -39.09 -15.62
N GLY A 483 16.06 -38.69 -16.00
CA GLY A 483 16.37 -37.35 -16.55
C GLY A 483 17.33 -36.57 -15.65
N GLN A 484 17.68 -35.34 -16.04
CA GLN A 484 18.55 -34.43 -15.27
C GLN A 484 17.87 -33.10 -14.90
N GLY A 485 16.58 -32.95 -15.19
CA GLY A 485 15.82 -31.73 -14.89
C GLY A 485 16.18 -30.54 -15.80
N THR A 486 16.97 -30.76 -16.84
CA THR A 486 17.32 -29.74 -17.84
C THR A 486 16.33 -29.76 -19.01
N GLU A 487 16.30 -28.71 -19.83
CA GLU A 487 15.41 -28.67 -20.99
C GLU A 487 15.65 -29.84 -21.97
N GLN A 488 16.91 -30.22 -22.18
CA GLN A 488 17.29 -31.32 -23.09
C GLN A 488 17.12 -32.72 -22.44
N SER A 489 17.05 -32.78 -21.11
CA SER A 489 16.87 -34.03 -20.36
C SER A 489 15.94 -33.77 -19.16
N PRO A 490 14.65 -33.51 -19.42
CA PRO A 490 13.68 -33.22 -18.36
C PRO A 490 13.47 -34.45 -17.48
N TRP A 491 13.07 -34.23 -16.23
CA TRP A 491 12.65 -35.35 -15.37
C TRP A 491 11.32 -35.93 -15.84
N LEU A 492 11.29 -37.25 -15.97
CA LEU A 492 10.19 -37.99 -16.55
C LEU A 492 9.18 -38.41 -15.47
N LEU A 493 7.92 -38.05 -15.67
CA LEU A 493 6.79 -38.38 -14.81
C LEU A 493 5.93 -39.44 -15.51
N LYS A 494 5.86 -40.64 -14.95
CA LYS A 494 5.24 -41.83 -15.56
C LYS A 494 3.95 -42.25 -14.85
N ASN A 495 3.69 -41.81 -13.62
CA ASN A 495 2.53 -42.25 -12.86
C ASN A 495 2.26 -41.32 -11.66
N GLN A 496 1.24 -41.66 -10.87
CA GLN A 496 0.89 -40.92 -9.65
C GLN A 496 2.02 -40.95 -8.59
N GLU A 497 2.82 -42.00 -8.51
CA GLU A 497 3.91 -42.08 -7.53
C GLU A 497 5.00 -41.04 -7.82
N ASP A 498 5.33 -40.83 -9.10
CA ASP A 498 6.26 -39.78 -9.52
C ASP A 498 5.72 -38.38 -9.20
N LEU A 499 4.41 -38.16 -9.38
CA LEU A 499 3.76 -36.89 -8.99
C LEU A 499 3.72 -36.71 -7.46
N ASN A 500 3.49 -37.78 -6.70
CA ASN A 500 3.59 -37.75 -5.24
C ASN A 500 5.01 -37.47 -4.77
N TYR A 501 6.02 -37.95 -5.50
CA TYR A 501 7.41 -37.63 -5.26
C TYR A 501 7.69 -36.14 -5.50
N LEU A 502 7.22 -35.60 -6.63
CA LEU A 502 7.33 -34.17 -6.93
C LEU A 502 6.61 -33.32 -5.87
N TYR A 503 5.39 -33.69 -5.47
CA TYR A 503 4.67 -33.05 -4.36
C TYR A 503 5.52 -32.98 -3.09
N LYS A 504 6.14 -34.10 -2.68
CA LYS A 504 6.98 -34.15 -1.47
C LYS A 504 8.18 -33.23 -1.59
N LYS A 505 8.88 -33.24 -2.75
CA LYS A 505 10.02 -32.36 -2.98
C LYS A 505 9.62 -30.88 -2.94
N VAL A 506 8.51 -30.49 -3.54
CA VAL A 506 8.01 -29.11 -3.44
C VAL A 506 7.69 -28.75 -1.98
N ALA A 507 7.05 -29.66 -1.24
CA ALA A 507 6.78 -29.48 0.20
C ALA A 507 8.06 -29.45 1.07
N ASP A 508 9.17 -30.02 0.61
CA ASP A 508 10.49 -29.95 1.26
C ASP A 508 11.27 -28.67 0.88
N GLY A 509 10.69 -27.76 0.08
CA GLY A 509 11.29 -26.47 -0.27
C GLY A 509 11.95 -26.39 -1.65
N TYR A 510 11.74 -27.40 -2.50
CA TYR A 510 12.25 -27.40 -3.88
C TYR A 510 11.23 -26.76 -4.81
N ALA A 511 11.37 -25.46 -5.08
CA ALA A 511 10.49 -24.76 -6.00
C ALA A 511 10.72 -25.20 -7.46
N PHE A 512 11.92 -25.69 -7.80
CA PHE A 512 12.29 -26.10 -9.16
C PHE A 512 12.26 -24.98 -10.20
N ALA A 513 12.47 -23.72 -9.78
CA ALA A 513 12.64 -22.60 -10.69
C ALA A 513 13.73 -22.89 -11.73
N GLY A 514 13.40 -22.72 -13.02
CA GLY A 514 14.32 -22.99 -14.13
C GLY A 514 14.57 -24.47 -14.48
N MET A 515 13.84 -25.40 -13.86
CA MET A 515 13.95 -26.85 -14.11
C MET A 515 12.78 -27.40 -14.93
N TYR A 516 12.97 -28.57 -15.53
CA TYR A 516 12.07 -29.14 -16.52
C TYR A 516 11.58 -30.55 -16.15
N PHE A 517 10.27 -30.75 -16.26
CA PHE A 517 9.56 -32.01 -16.08
C PHE A 517 8.75 -32.33 -17.33
N THR A 518 8.57 -33.61 -17.62
CA THR A 518 7.72 -34.04 -18.74
C THR A 518 6.94 -35.31 -18.43
N PHE A 519 5.73 -35.42 -19.00
CA PHE A 519 4.95 -36.66 -18.91
C PHE A 519 5.45 -37.70 -19.90
N ALA A 520 5.49 -38.96 -19.46
CA ALA A 520 5.81 -40.10 -20.30
C ALA A 520 4.58 -40.79 -20.90
N ASN A 521 3.43 -40.65 -20.24
CA ASN A 521 2.18 -41.31 -20.58
C ASN A 521 1.00 -40.59 -19.90
N ASP A 522 -0.23 -41.01 -20.21
CA ASP A 522 -1.41 -40.61 -19.43
C ASP A 522 -1.21 -41.02 -17.96
N ILE A 523 -1.60 -40.15 -17.02
CA ILE A 523 -1.50 -40.39 -15.57
C ILE A 523 -2.89 -40.27 -14.96
N SER A 524 -3.29 -41.28 -14.17
CA SER A 524 -4.55 -41.25 -13.42
C SER A 524 -4.29 -40.91 -11.95
N LEU A 525 -5.12 -40.02 -11.41
CA LEU A 525 -5.07 -39.51 -10.03
C LEU A 525 -6.26 -40.05 -9.23
N THR A 526 -5.99 -40.66 -8.08
CA THR A 526 -7.00 -41.16 -7.14
C THR A 526 -7.71 -40.01 -6.43
N ALA A 527 -8.89 -40.23 -5.85
CA ALA A 527 -9.65 -39.14 -5.22
C ALA A 527 -8.93 -38.50 -4.01
N ASP A 528 -8.08 -39.26 -3.32
CA ASP A 528 -7.31 -38.86 -2.14
C ASP A 528 -5.92 -38.27 -2.45
N TRP A 529 -5.58 -38.13 -3.74
CA TRP A 529 -4.30 -37.57 -4.15
C TRP A 529 -4.15 -36.08 -3.73
N LYS A 530 -2.92 -35.59 -3.63
CA LYS A 530 -2.62 -34.25 -3.12
C LYS A 530 -2.01 -33.31 -4.17
N PRO A 531 -2.63 -32.15 -4.45
CA PRO A 531 -2.11 -31.13 -5.36
C PRO A 531 -0.72 -30.60 -5.02
N ILE A 532 0.10 -30.37 -6.04
CA ILE A 532 1.49 -29.91 -5.90
C ILE A 532 1.54 -28.44 -5.47
N GLY A 533 2.34 -28.14 -4.44
CA GLY A 533 2.43 -26.81 -3.83
C GLY A 533 1.65 -26.75 -2.53
N VAL A 534 2.22 -26.14 -1.50
CA VAL A 534 1.63 -26.10 -0.15
C VAL A 534 1.96 -24.80 0.56
N THR A 535 1.31 -24.55 1.69
CA THR A 535 1.77 -23.55 2.66
C THR A 535 2.73 -24.18 3.66
N LYS A 536 3.71 -23.41 4.15
CA LYS A 536 4.74 -23.89 5.09
C LYS A 536 4.14 -24.37 6.41
N ASP A 537 3.08 -23.71 6.87
CA ASP A 537 2.36 -24.05 8.11
C ASP A 537 1.14 -24.96 7.91
N GLY A 538 0.85 -25.38 6.66
CA GLY A 538 -0.32 -26.18 6.32
C GLY A 538 -1.66 -25.43 6.39
N GLY A 539 -1.64 -24.12 6.70
CA GLY A 539 -2.83 -23.27 6.76
C GLY A 539 -3.25 -22.70 5.40
N VAL A 540 -4.31 -21.88 5.38
CA VAL A 540 -4.79 -21.25 4.14
C VAL A 540 -4.13 -19.91 3.84
N ASN A 541 -3.57 -19.22 4.83
CA ASN A 541 -3.04 -17.87 4.65
C ASN A 541 -1.64 -17.88 4.01
N THR A 542 -1.48 -17.32 2.81
CA THR A 542 -0.18 -17.26 2.12
C THR A 542 0.81 -16.28 2.75
N LYS A 543 0.35 -15.43 3.67
CA LYS A 543 1.11 -14.31 4.25
C LYS A 543 1.83 -13.50 3.17
N LYS A 544 1.07 -13.19 2.10
CA LYS A 544 1.54 -12.45 0.92
C LYS A 544 2.75 -13.10 0.23
N GLY A 545 2.87 -14.42 0.27
CA GLY A 545 3.96 -15.16 -0.38
C GLY A 545 5.03 -15.71 0.58
N THR A 546 5.14 -15.18 1.80
CA THR A 546 6.17 -15.65 2.78
C THR A 546 5.88 -17.06 3.31
N ASN A 547 4.62 -17.51 3.26
CA ASN A 547 4.17 -18.79 3.80
C ASN A 547 3.89 -19.85 2.73
N ILE A 548 4.32 -19.67 1.48
CA ILE A 548 4.07 -20.66 0.42
C ILE A 548 5.34 -21.45 0.05
N LEU A 549 5.13 -22.67 -0.43
CA LEU A 549 6.09 -23.56 -1.08
C LEU A 549 5.51 -23.89 -2.45
N PRO A 550 5.73 -23.04 -3.47
CA PRO A 550 5.11 -23.17 -4.77
C PRO A 550 5.90 -24.12 -5.67
N PHE A 551 5.23 -24.63 -6.71
CA PHE A 551 5.95 -25.14 -7.88
C PHE A 551 6.28 -23.98 -8.84
N SER A 552 7.52 -23.93 -9.31
CA SER A 552 8.07 -22.89 -10.19
C SER A 552 8.81 -23.45 -11.41
N GLY A 553 8.67 -24.75 -11.67
CA GLY A 553 9.30 -25.39 -12.83
C GLY A 553 8.49 -25.26 -14.11
N THR A 554 9.05 -25.83 -15.18
CA THR A 554 8.35 -26.08 -16.44
C THR A 554 7.83 -27.52 -16.48
N LEU A 555 6.52 -27.70 -16.67
CA LEU A 555 5.91 -29.01 -16.93
C LEU A 555 5.41 -29.09 -18.38
N ASP A 556 6.00 -29.99 -19.17
CA ASP A 556 5.52 -30.35 -20.51
C ASP A 556 4.75 -31.67 -20.49
N GLY A 557 3.42 -31.60 -20.63
CA GLY A 557 2.54 -32.77 -20.65
C GLY A 557 2.67 -33.63 -21.91
N ARG A 558 3.38 -33.19 -22.95
CA ARG A 558 3.53 -33.89 -24.25
C ARG A 558 2.22 -34.40 -24.87
N ASN A 559 1.14 -33.65 -24.66
CA ASN A 559 -0.24 -33.95 -25.03
C ASN A 559 -0.83 -35.21 -24.38
N TYR A 560 -0.23 -35.71 -23.31
CA TYR A 560 -0.81 -36.73 -22.44
C TYR A 560 -1.88 -36.16 -21.53
N THR A 561 -2.69 -37.06 -20.98
CA THR A 561 -3.85 -36.74 -20.16
C THR A 561 -3.57 -36.98 -18.69
N VAL A 562 -3.85 -35.99 -17.85
CA VAL A 562 -4.08 -36.20 -16.43
C VAL A 562 -5.56 -36.51 -16.20
N ARG A 563 -5.85 -37.69 -15.63
CA ARG A 563 -7.21 -38.18 -15.37
C ARG A 563 -7.49 -38.11 -13.87
N ILE A 564 -8.37 -37.21 -13.46
CA ILE A 564 -8.72 -37.00 -12.05
C ILE A 564 -9.97 -37.82 -11.72
N ALA A 565 -9.88 -38.69 -10.72
CA ALA A 565 -11.02 -39.45 -10.22
C ALA A 565 -12.14 -38.55 -9.68
N GLU A 566 -13.36 -39.07 -9.61
CA GLU A 566 -14.48 -38.36 -9.01
C GLU A 566 -14.16 -37.92 -7.57
N GLY A 567 -14.41 -36.64 -7.27
CA GLY A 567 -14.08 -36.02 -5.99
C GLY A 567 -12.61 -35.62 -5.82
N GLY A 568 -11.75 -35.93 -6.80
CA GLY A 568 -10.33 -35.60 -6.78
C GLY A 568 -10.06 -34.11 -7.05
N LYS A 569 -8.87 -33.68 -6.63
CA LYS A 569 -8.35 -32.30 -6.75
C LYS A 569 -7.56 -32.08 -8.06
N PRO A 570 -7.22 -30.83 -8.45
CA PRO A 570 -6.43 -30.53 -9.66
C PRO A 570 -4.91 -30.59 -9.47
N LEU A 571 -4.15 -30.73 -10.58
CA LEU A 571 -2.72 -31.11 -10.57
C LEU A 571 -1.82 -30.23 -9.67
N PHE A 572 -2.13 -28.95 -9.55
CA PHE A 572 -1.40 -28.02 -8.72
C PHE A 572 -2.32 -27.37 -7.69
N ASN A 573 -1.76 -27.06 -6.53
CA ASN A 573 -2.36 -26.22 -5.52
C ASN A 573 -1.91 -24.77 -5.71
N ILE A 574 -0.58 -24.54 -5.63
CA ILE A 574 0.06 -23.23 -5.61
C ILE A 574 1.27 -23.28 -6.54
N VAL A 575 1.33 -22.31 -7.46
CA VAL A 575 2.42 -22.15 -8.42
C VAL A 575 2.93 -20.70 -8.37
N ARG A 576 4.19 -20.51 -8.77
CA ARG A 576 4.85 -19.20 -8.87
C ARG A 576 5.80 -19.23 -10.05
N GLU A 577 5.68 -18.31 -10.99
CA GLU A 577 6.53 -18.24 -12.21
C GLU A 577 6.66 -19.59 -12.94
N ALA A 578 5.61 -20.41 -12.89
CA ALA A 578 5.61 -21.74 -13.50
C ALA A 578 5.22 -21.67 -14.97
N THR A 579 5.66 -22.66 -15.75
CA THR A 579 5.17 -22.89 -17.11
C THR A 579 4.53 -24.27 -17.20
N ILE A 580 3.28 -24.34 -17.65
CA ILE A 580 2.56 -25.60 -17.87
C ILE A 580 2.13 -25.64 -19.33
N LYS A 581 2.56 -26.66 -20.08
CA LYS A 581 2.23 -26.75 -21.51
C LYS A 581 1.90 -28.14 -21.99
N ASN A 582 1.20 -28.21 -23.13
CA ASN A 582 0.87 -29.46 -23.84
C ASN A 582 0.19 -30.50 -22.93
N LEU A 583 -0.79 -30.11 -22.13
CA LEU A 583 -1.40 -31.00 -21.14
C LEU A 583 -2.90 -31.14 -21.40
N LYS A 584 -3.42 -32.37 -21.36
CA LYS A 584 -4.86 -32.65 -21.40
C LYS A 584 -5.37 -32.98 -20.00
N ILE A 585 -6.56 -32.49 -19.66
CA ILE A 585 -7.19 -32.67 -18.35
C ILE A 585 -8.53 -33.36 -18.57
N PHE A 586 -8.80 -34.41 -17.77
CA PHE A 586 -10.07 -35.11 -17.78
C PHE A 586 -10.50 -35.48 -16.36
N GLY A 587 -11.77 -35.30 -16.03
CA GLY A 587 -12.35 -35.80 -14.78
C GLY A 587 -13.84 -35.57 -14.71
N THR A 588 -14.62 -36.61 -14.40
CA THR A 588 -16.10 -36.55 -14.44
C THR A 588 -16.70 -35.72 -13.32
N LYS A 589 -15.94 -35.43 -12.26
CA LYS A 589 -16.34 -34.57 -11.13
C LYS A 589 -15.12 -34.13 -10.32
N ILE A 590 -14.44 -33.09 -10.81
CA ILE A 590 -13.27 -32.51 -10.14
C ILE A 590 -13.77 -31.58 -9.03
N ASP A 591 -13.25 -31.75 -7.80
CA ASP A 591 -13.56 -30.90 -6.65
C ASP A 591 -12.54 -29.76 -6.53
N GLY A 592 -12.83 -28.64 -7.17
CA GLY A 592 -11.96 -27.46 -7.16
C GLY A 592 -11.92 -26.78 -8.51
N PHE A 593 -10.81 -26.11 -8.81
CA PHE A 593 -10.46 -25.72 -10.17
C PHE A 593 -9.95 -26.93 -10.95
N GLY A 594 -9.74 -26.80 -12.26
CA GLY A 594 -9.33 -27.92 -13.13
C GLY A 594 -7.82 -28.12 -13.27
N LEU A 595 -6.96 -27.12 -13.00
CA LEU A 595 -5.50 -27.26 -13.10
C LEU A 595 -4.74 -26.77 -11.86
N ILE A 596 -5.07 -25.59 -11.34
CA ILE A 596 -4.43 -24.94 -10.19
C ILE A 596 -5.50 -24.56 -9.18
N ASP A 597 -5.48 -25.16 -7.99
CA ASP A 597 -6.57 -25.03 -7.02
C ASP A 597 -6.60 -23.68 -6.29
N ARG A 598 -5.54 -22.88 -6.39
CA ARG A 598 -5.44 -21.59 -5.72
C ARG A 598 -4.82 -20.51 -6.59
N TYR A 599 -5.46 -19.34 -6.54
CA TYR A 599 -4.91 -18.07 -7.00
C TYR A 599 -4.93 -17.11 -5.82
N ASP A 600 -3.76 -16.81 -5.26
CA ASP A 600 -3.60 -16.03 -4.03
C ASP A 600 -2.68 -14.84 -4.24
N VAL A 601 -2.78 -13.86 -3.34
CA VAL A 601 -1.81 -12.77 -3.23
C VAL A 601 -0.43 -13.34 -2.90
N ASP A 602 0.51 -13.09 -3.79
CA ASP A 602 1.91 -13.52 -3.68
C ASP A 602 2.86 -12.36 -4.03
N TYR A 603 3.59 -11.84 -3.05
CA TYR A 603 4.59 -10.80 -3.23
C TYR A 603 6.02 -11.36 -3.19
N GLY A 604 6.18 -12.67 -3.35
CA GLY A 604 7.47 -13.34 -3.27
C GLY A 604 7.82 -13.78 -1.84
N ASP A 605 9.06 -14.24 -1.68
CA ASP A 605 9.52 -14.84 -0.41
C ASP A 605 9.69 -13.83 0.74
N ASP A 606 9.80 -12.53 0.42
CA ASP A 606 9.86 -11.44 1.40
C ASP A 606 8.48 -10.86 1.76
N GLY A 607 7.44 -11.21 0.99
CA GLY A 607 6.09 -10.72 1.18
C GLY A 607 5.91 -9.23 0.93
N ASN A 608 6.84 -8.58 0.23
CA ASN A 608 6.87 -7.13 0.06
C ASN A 608 6.52 -6.73 -1.37
N TYR A 609 5.39 -6.04 -1.54
CA TYR A 609 4.97 -5.56 -2.85
C TYR A 609 6.01 -4.68 -3.56
N ASN A 610 6.80 -3.90 -2.79
CA ASN A 610 7.68 -2.87 -3.34
C ASN A 610 9.00 -3.40 -3.91
N THR A 611 9.30 -4.68 -3.74
CA THR A 611 10.59 -5.29 -4.13
C THR A 611 10.51 -6.01 -5.47
N GLY A 612 9.31 -6.06 -6.05
CA GLY A 612 8.96 -6.85 -7.21
C GLY A 612 8.06 -8.01 -6.79
N CYS A 613 7.04 -8.29 -7.59
CA CYS A 613 6.11 -9.39 -7.33
C CYS A 613 6.22 -10.43 -8.46
N PRO A 614 6.16 -11.73 -8.13
CA PRO A 614 6.21 -12.77 -9.14
C PRO A 614 4.91 -12.85 -9.96
N ALA A 615 5.05 -13.22 -11.22
CA ALA A 615 3.93 -13.74 -12.00
C ALA A 615 3.49 -15.12 -11.44
N THR A 616 2.26 -15.52 -11.70
CA THR A 616 1.73 -16.80 -11.22
C THR A 616 2.12 -17.94 -12.16
N VAL A 617 1.67 -17.88 -13.42
CA VAL A 617 1.82 -19.01 -14.34
C VAL A 617 1.63 -18.63 -15.82
N ASP A 618 2.36 -19.31 -16.69
CA ASP A 618 2.11 -19.41 -18.13
C ASP A 618 1.50 -20.78 -18.46
N ILE A 619 0.31 -20.79 -19.08
CA ILE A 619 -0.42 -21.99 -19.50
C ILE A 619 -0.54 -21.99 -21.02
N ASP A 620 0.12 -22.92 -21.71
CA ASP A 620 0.17 -22.96 -23.17
C ASP A 620 -0.25 -24.31 -23.75
N ASN A 621 -1.13 -24.29 -24.76
CA ASN A 621 -1.57 -25.51 -25.45
C ASN A 621 -2.09 -26.59 -24.48
N CYS A 622 -2.90 -26.18 -23.51
CA CYS A 622 -3.58 -27.07 -22.56
C CYS A 622 -5.06 -27.25 -22.90
N HIS A 623 -5.61 -28.43 -22.64
CA HIS A 623 -6.95 -28.78 -23.09
C HIS A 623 -7.78 -29.49 -22.02
N ILE A 624 -9.02 -29.06 -21.81
CA ILE A 624 -10.00 -29.75 -20.96
C ILE A 624 -10.91 -30.60 -21.86
N LEU A 625 -10.92 -31.91 -21.64
CA LEU A 625 -11.55 -32.89 -22.53
C LEU A 625 -13.05 -33.07 -22.26
N THR A 626 -13.81 -33.45 -23.29
CA THR A 626 -15.23 -33.79 -23.24
C THR A 626 -15.57 -34.77 -22.11
N GLY A 627 -16.71 -34.55 -21.45
CA GLY A 627 -17.17 -35.36 -20.32
C GLY A 627 -16.61 -34.92 -18.97
N SER A 628 -15.74 -33.90 -18.95
CA SER A 628 -15.24 -33.35 -17.70
C SER A 628 -16.28 -32.45 -17.02
N ASN A 629 -16.36 -32.52 -15.69
CA ASN A 629 -17.16 -31.59 -14.89
C ASN A 629 -16.29 -31.02 -13.77
N ILE A 630 -16.13 -29.69 -13.74
CA ILE A 630 -15.27 -28.98 -12.79
C ILE A 630 -16.13 -28.10 -11.88
N ARG A 631 -15.90 -28.19 -10.56
CA ARG A 631 -16.74 -27.53 -9.56
C ARG A 631 -16.69 -26.01 -9.65
N ASN A 632 -15.48 -25.47 -9.77
CA ASN A 632 -15.22 -24.02 -9.84
C ASN A 632 -14.97 -23.60 -11.30
N SER A 633 -13.87 -22.91 -11.58
CA SER A 633 -13.47 -22.50 -12.94
C SER A 633 -12.49 -23.48 -13.59
N GLY A 634 -12.26 -23.29 -14.89
CA GLY A 634 -11.39 -24.10 -15.75
C GLY A 634 -9.99 -24.39 -15.21
N PHE A 635 -8.99 -23.60 -15.55
CA PHE A 635 -7.62 -23.82 -15.09
C PHE A 635 -7.37 -23.25 -13.70
N ILE A 636 -7.86 -22.06 -13.39
CA ILE A 636 -7.49 -21.33 -12.17
C ILE A 636 -8.58 -20.36 -11.71
N GLY A 637 -8.60 -20.00 -10.43
CA GLY A 637 -9.37 -18.88 -9.88
C GLY A 637 -9.10 -18.71 -8.39
N GLY A 638 -9.72 -17.69 -7.77
CA GLY A 638 -9.42 -17.27 -6.41
C GLY A 638 -9.34 -15.75 -6.32
N TYR A 639 -8.36 -15.21 -5.60
CA TYR A 639 -8.12 -13.79 -5.49
C TYR A 639 -6.62 -13.50 -5.30
N ALA A 640 -6.03 -12.74 -6.22
CA ALA A 640 -4.62 -12.35 -6.16
C ALA A 640 -4.44 -10.86 -6.40
N SER A 641 -3.21 -10.37 -6.24
CA SER A 641 -2.88 -8.98 -6.56
C SER A 641 -2.86 -8.75 -8.06
N GLY A 642 -3.04 -7.49 -8.48
CA GLY A 642 -3.07 -7.11 -9.89
C GLY A 642 -1.77 -7.44 -10.62
N VAL A 643 -0.66 -7.63 -9.90
CA VAL A 643 0.67 -7.96 -10.44
C VAL A 643 0.95 -9.47 -10.52
N ASN A 644 0.07 -10.33 -9.97
CA ASN A 644 0.22 -11.78 -10.03
C ASN A 644 -0.35 -12.29 -11.36
N PHE A 645 0.40 -12.10 -12.44
CA PHE A 645 -0.12 -12.33 -13.79
C PHE A 645 -0.31 -13.82 -14.11
N VAL A 646 -1.39 -14.11 -14.85
CA VAL A 646 -1.69 -15.41 -15.44
C VAL A 646 -1.76 -15.25 -16.96
N ASN A 647 -0.92 -15.98 -17.71
CA ASN A 647 -1.00 -16.00 -19.17
C ASN A 647 -1.57 -17.34 -19.66
N ILE A 648 -2.54 -17.28 -20.57
CA ILE A 648 -3.20 -18.47 -21.14
C ILE A 648 -3.17 -18.35 -22.67
N SER A 649 -2.53 -19.29 -23.36
CA SER A 649 -2.42 -19.28 -24.83
C SER A 649 -2.73 -20.62 -25.46
N ASN A 650 -3.34 -20.59 -26.64
CA ASN A 650 -3.54 -21.77 -27.49
C ASN A 650 -4.33 -22.92 -26.81
N CYS A 651 -5.13 -22.61 -25.79
CA CYS A 651 -5.82 -23.61 -24.99
C CYS A 651 -7.25 -23.87 -25.50
N THR A 652 -7.79 -25.06 -25.21
CA THR A 652 -9.18 -25.39 -25.59
C THR A 652 -9.99 -26.06 -24.49
N VAL A 653 -11.27 -25.71 -24.38
CA VAL A 653 -12.25 -26.47 -23.57
C VAL A 653 -13.28 -27.09 -24.50
N ALA A 654 -13.32 -28.42 -24.52
CA ALA A 654 -14.15 -29.16 -25.46
C ALA A 654 -15.66 -29.00 -25.18
N SER A 655 -16.47 -29.30 -26.20
CA SER A 655 -17.92 -29.46 -26.02
C SER A 655 -18.23 -30.64 -25.11
N GLY A 656 -19.33 -30.56 -24.36
CA GLY A 656 -19.70 -31.55 -23.35
C GLY A 656 -18.87 -31.48 -22.06
N VAL A 657 -18.19 -30.35 -21.82
CA VAL A 657 -17.59 -30.00 -20.53
C VAL A 657 -18.57 -29.12 -19.73
N THR A 658 -18.72 -29.39 -18.43
CA THR A 658 -19.45 -28.51 -17.50
C THR A 658 -18.48 -27.84 -16.54
N ILE A 659 -18.56 -26.53 -16.42
CA ILE A 659 -17.75 -25.72 -15.50
C ILE A 659 -18.68 -25.02 -14.53
N GLY A 660 -18.31 -24.98 -13.24
CA GLY A 660 -19.10 -24.31 -12.22
C GLY A 660 -20.28 -25.14 -11.69
N TYR A 661 -20.24 -26.47 -11.80
CA TYR A 661 -21.40 -27.30 -11.41
C TYR A 661 -21.77 -27.16 -9.92
N GLY A 662 -20.82 -26.72 -9.08
CA GLY A 662 -21.07 -26.45 -7.66
C GLY A 662 -22.03 -25.28 -7.46
N MET A 663 -22.06 -24.32 -8.40
CA MET A 663 -22.78 -23.04 -8.25
C MET A 663 -22.51 -22.43 -6.87
N ASP A 664 -21.26 -22.50 -6.41
CA ASP A 664 -20.89 -22.00 -5.08
C ASP A 664 -21.07 -20.48 -5.06
N GLU A 665 -21.46 -19.93 -3.90
CA GLU A 665 -21.58 -18.48 -3.71
C GLU A 665 -20.21 -17.86 -3.38
N TYR A 666 -19.39 -18.60 -2.62
CA TYR A 666 -18.06 -18.22 -2.20
C TYR A 666 -17.08 -19.38 -2.44
N TYR A 667 -15.84 -19.06 -2.78
CA TYR A 667 -14.74 -20.02 -2.71
C TYR A 667 -14.43 -20.37 -1.24
N ALA A 668 -13.68 -21.46 -1.02
CA ALA A 668 -13.21 -21.84 0.32
C ALA A 668 -12.35 -20.75 0.99
N SER A 669 -11.77 -19.85 0.21
CA SER A 669 -11.02 -18.68 0.68
C SER A 669 -11.90 -17.52 1.19
N GLY A 670 -13.23 -17.61 1.04
CA GLY A 670 -14.20 -16.60 1.48
C GLY A 670 -14.52 -15.51 0.46
N PHE A 671 -13.91 -15.54 -0.74
CA PHE A 671 -14.20 -14.60 -1.81
C PHE A 671 -15.40 -15.04 -2.65
N PRO A 672 -16.21 -14.12 -3.20
CA PRO A 672 -17.30 -14.45 -4.11
C PRO A 672 -16.82 -15.31 -5.28
N ALA A 673 -17.52 -16.41 -5.55
CA ALA A 673 -17.11 -17.32 -6.61
C ALA A 673 -17.50 -16.78 -7.99
N THR A 674 -16.50 -16.47 -8.81
CA THR A 674 -16.67 -16.13 -10.23
C THR A 674 -16.34 -17.35 -11.10
N THR A 675 -16.92 -17.43 -12.29
CA THR A 675 -16.81 -18.65 -13.10
C THR A 675 -16.51 -18.36 -14.57
N GLY A 676 -15.48 -19.01 -15.10
CA GLY A 676 -15.17 -19.03 -16.53
C GLY A 676 -14.59 -20.37 -16.95
N SER A 677 -14.72 -20.71 -18.24
CA SER A 677 -14.22 -22.00 -18.73
C SER A 677 -12.71 -22.16 -18.63
N PHE A 678 -11.98 -21.06 -18.51
CA PHE A 678 -10.53 -21.04 -18.31
C PHE A 678 -10.15 -20.43 -16.96
N ALA A 679 -10.79 -19.33 -16.55
CA ALA A 679 -10.46 -18.67 -15.29
C ALA A 679 -11.67 -18.05 -14.58
N GLY A 680 -11.63 -18.01 -13.25
CA GLY A 680 -12.58 -17.25 -12.43
C GLY A 680 -12.20 -15.76 -12.42
N ASP A 681 -11.72 -15.27 -11.28
CA ASP A 681 -11.03 -13.99 -11.19
C ASP A 681 -9.66 -14.10 -11.87
N PHE A 682 -9.34 -13.10 -12.68
CA PHE A 682 -8.21 -13.14 -13.61
C PHE A 682 -7.48 -11.79 -13.68
N ASN A 683 -6.15 -11.84 -13.60
CA ASN A 683 -5.27 -10.73 -13.95
C ASN A 683 -4.19 -11.26 -14.92
N GLY A 684 -4.21 -10.83 -16.18
CA GLY A 684 -3.25 -11.29 -17.17
C GLY A 684 -3.74 -11.22 -18.61
N ASN A 685 -3.20 -12.13 -19.44
CA ASN A 685 -3.44 -12.18 -20.89
C ASN A 685 -3.98 -13.55 -21.32
N MET A 686 -5.02 -13.56 -22.16
CA MET A 686 -5.56 -14.76 -22.79
C MET A 686 -5.55 -14.58 -24.30
N THR A 687 -4.94 -15.50 -25.04
CA THR A 687 -4.79 -15.40 -26.50
C THR A 687 -5.05 -16.72 -27.21
N ASN A 688 -5.68 -16.67 -28.38
CA ASN A 688 -5.87 -17.84 -29.26
C ASN A 688 -6.55 -19.04 -28.57
N CYS A 689 -7.48 -18.78 -27.64
CA CYS A 689 -8.17 -19.83 -26.88
C CYS A 689 -9.59 -20.08 -27.40
N SER A 690 -10.10 -21.30 -27.26
CA SER A 690 -11.47 -21.63 -27.65
C SER A 690 -12.21 -22.48 -26.62
N SER A 691 -13.51 -22.26 -26.45
CA SER A 691 -14.32 -23.04 -25.51
C SER A 691 -15.74 -23.27 -26.02
N ALA A 692 -16.22 -24.50 -25.83
CA ALA A 692 -17.59 -24.91 -26.11
C ALA A 692 -18.30 -25.47 -24.85
N ALA A 693 -17.82 -25.10 -23.67
CA ALA A 693 -18.34 -25.61 -22.39
C ALA A 693 -19.73 -25.06 -22.06
N THR A 694 -20.45 -25.78 -21.19
CA THR A 694 -21.50 -25.18 -20.37
C THR A 694 -20.86 -24.59 -19.12
N VAL A 695 -20.94 -23.27 -18.93
CA VAL A 695 -20.36 -22.54 -17.80
C VAL A 695 -21.49 -21.99 -16.95
N MET A 696 -21.50 -22.31 -15.66
CA MET A 696 -22.57 -21.92 -14.75
C MET A 696 -22.00 -21.25 -13.50
N GLY A 697 -22.70 -20.27 -12.93
CA GLY A 697 -22.29 -19.68 -11.65
C GLY A 697 -23.32 -18.72 -11.09
N ARG A 698 -23.16 -18.31 -9.84
CA ARG A 698 -24.12 -17.42 -9.16
C ARG A 698 -23.82 -15.93 -9.32
N TYR A 699 -22.55 -15.56 -9.39
CA TYR A 699 -22.14 -14.16 -9.27
C TYR A 699 -21.80 -13.51 -10.62
N LYS A 700 -20.59 -13.75 -11.15
CA LYS A 700 -20.16 -13.27 -12.47
C LYS A 700 -19.69 -14.46 -13.30
N VAL A 701 -20.30 -14.66 -14.46
CA VAL A 701 -20.03 -15.83 -15.29
C VAL A 701 -19.70 -15.40 -16.71
N GLY A 702 -18.51 -15.77 -17.17
CA GLY A 702 -18.11 -15.57 -18.55
C GLY A 702 -17.91 -16.89 -19.27
N GLY A 703 -18.11 -16.92 -20.59
CA GLY A 703 -17.80 -18.10 -21.37
C GLY A 703 -16.33 -18.52 -21.23
N LEU A 704 -15.39 -17.56 -21.12
CA LEU A 704 -13.96 -17.83 -20.94
C LEU A 704 -13.45 -17.45 -19.55
N VAL A 705 -13.76 -16.23 -19.10
CA VAL A 705 -13.27 -15.65 -17.84
C VAL A 705 -14.42 -15.11 -17.01
N GLY A 706 -14.44 -15.38 -15.71
CA GLY A 706 -15.48 -14.90 -14.80
C GLY A 706 -15.45 -13.39 -14.60
N ARG A 707 -14.33 -12.87 -14.07
CA ARG A 707 -14.19 -11.45 -13.73
C ARG A 707 -12.74 -10.96 -13.79
N LYS A 708 -12.54 -9.67 -14.07
CA LYS A 708 -11.24 -9.00 -13.79
C LYS A 708 -11.00 -8.94 -12.28
N GLY A 709 -9.94 -9.59 -11.80
CA GLY A 709 -9.73 -9.81 -10.36
C GLY A 709 -9.29 -8.58 -9.57
N GLN A 710 -8.60 -7.63 -10.19
CA GLN A 710 -8.05 -6.44 -9.52
C GLN A 710 -8.07 -5.18 -10.38
N SER A 711 -8.08 -4.02 -9.72
CA SER A 711 -8.16 -2.70 -10.37
C SER A 711 -6.98 -2.42 -11.30
N MET A 712 -5.75 -2.68 -10.86
CA MET A 712 -4.53 -2.35 -11.62
C MET A 712 -3.95 -3.54 -12.41
N GLY A 713 -4.57 -4.71 -12.33
CA GLY A 713 -4.15 -5.87 -13.11
C GLY A 713 -4.59 -5.77 -14.58
N PRO A 714 -3.78 -6.27 -15.53
CA PRO A 714 -4.22 -6.43 -16.91
C PRO A 714 -5.37 -7.44 -16.99
N CYS A 715 -6.27 -7.27 -17.96
CA CYS A 715 -7.30 -8.26 -18.28
C CYS A 715 -7.53 -8.17 -19.78
N ASN A 716 -6.69 -8.89 -20.51
CA ASN A 716 -6.61 -8.80 -21.97
C ASN A 716 -7.00 -10.14 -22.58
N ILE A 717 -8.06 -10.18 -23.37
CA ILE A 717 -8.56 -11.39 -24.03
C ILE A 717 -8.59 -11.12 -25.53
N LYS A 718 -7.75 -11.82 -26.29
CA LYS A 718 -7.57 -11.56 -27.73
C LYS A 718 -7.69 -12.82 -28.57
N ASN A 719 -8.27 -12.71 -29.77
CA ASN A 719 -8.36 -13.82 -30.73
C ASN A 719 -9.01 -15.09 -30.14
N CYS A 720 -9.98 -14.94 -29.24
CA CYS A 720 -10.61 -16.06 -28.56
C CYS A 720 -12.01 -16.35 -29.07
N THR A 721 -12.47 -17.60 -28.93
CA THR A 721 -13.80 -18.02 -29.39
C THR A 721 -14.59 -18.74 -28.31
N PHE A 722 -15.87 -18.41 -28.15
CA PHE A 722 -16.81 -19.15 -27.32
C PHE A 722 -18.06 -19.59 -28.09
N THR A 723 -18.41 -20.87 -28.04
CA THR A 723 -19.58 -21.42 -28.74
C THR A 723 -20.55 -22.17 -27.83
N GLY A 724 -20.23 -22.25 -26.53
CA GLY A 724 -20.96 -23.03 -25.55
C GLY A 724 -22.17 -22.31 -24.96
N LYS A 725 -22.47 -22.62 -23.70
CA LYS A 725 -23.59 -22.05 -22.95
C LYS A 725 -23.11 -21.37 -21.67
N VAL A 726 -23.65 -20.20 -21.34
CA VAL A 726 -23.45 -19.52 -20.06
C VAL A 726 -24.77 -19.47 -19.30
N VAL A 727 -24.75 -19.83 -18.02
CA VAL A 727 -25.90 -19.75 -17.11
C VAL A 727 -25.49 -19.04 -15.82
N SER A 728 -25.86 -17.78 -15.68
CA SER A 728 -25.54 -16.95 -14.50
C SER A 728 -26.78 -16.64 -13.67
N GLU A 729 -26.66 -16.70 -12.34
CA GLU A 729 -27.64 -16.05 -11.45
C GLU A 729 -27.35 -14.56 -11.21
N GLY A 730 -26.28 -14.03 -11.78
CA GLY A 730 -25.91 -12.63 -11.75
C GLY A 730 -25.55 -12.15 -13.16
N ASP A 731 -24.39 -11.50 -13.31
CA ASP A 731 -23.95 -10.96 -14.60
C ASP A 731 -23.39 -12.08 -15.50
N ALA A 732 -23.60 -11.93 -16.81
CA ALA A 732 -23.22 -12.92 -17.80
C ALA A 732 -22.58 -12.28 -19.04
N GLY A 733 -21.48 -12.86 -19.51
CA GLY A 733 -20.84 -12.47 -20.77
C GLY A 733 -20.39 -13.67 -21.59
N GLY A 734 -20.51 -13.61 -22.92
CA GLY A 734 -20.03 -14.69 -23.77
C GLY A 734 -18.52 -14.91 -23.72
N ILE A 735 -17.75 -13.85 -23.47
CA ILE A 735 -16.28 -13.92 -23.30
C ILE A 735 -15.91 -13.66 -21.84
N LEU A 736 -16.36 -12.54 -21.28
CA LEU A 736 -16.06 -12.10 -19.92
C LEU A 736 -17.33 -11.73 -19.15
N GLY A 737 -17.53 -12.33 -17.98
CA GLY A 737 -18.70 -12.05 -17.14
C GLY A 737 -18.73 -10.60 -16.64
N SER A 738 -17.61 -10.12 -16.08
CA SER A 738 -17.46 -8.74 -15.65
C SER A 738 -16.03 -8.24 -15.77
N GLY A 739 -15.87 -6.98 -16.15
CA GLY A 739 -14.66 -6.21 -15.89
C GLY A 739 -14.50 -5.89 -14.41
N TYR A 740 -13.76 -4.83 -14.11
CA TYR A 740 -13.66 -4.39 -12.72
C TYR A 740 -14.98 -3.74 -12.32
N ASP A 741 -15.51 -4.07 -11.16
CA ASP A 741 -16.82 -3.56 -10.71
C ASP A 741 -16.86 -3.22 -9.22
N ASP A 742 -15.70 -3.05 -8.60
CA ASP A 742 -15.58 -2.55 -7.23
C ASP A 742 -15.45 -1.01 -7.21
N GLY A 743 -16.23 -0.33 -6.37
CA GLY A 743 -16.21 1.14 -6.26
C GLY A 743 -14.96 1.76 -5.63
N THR A 744 -13.98 0.93 -5.25
CA THR A 744 -12.77 1.38 -4.53
C THR A 744 -11.71 1.98 -5.46
N ALA A 745 -11.77 1.69 -6.76
CA ALA A 745 -10.87 2.28 -7.76
C ALA A 745 -11.65 2.76 -9.00
N PRO A 746 -12.35 3.91 -8.92
CA PRO A 746 -13.17 4.44 -10.02
C PRO A 746 -12.37 4.88 -11.27
N ASN A 747 -11.06 4.66 -11.25
CA ASN A 747 -10.09 5.04 -12.27
C ASN A 747 -9.25 3.86 -12.78
N SER A 748 -9.69 2.63 -12.48
CA SER A 748 -9.08 1.41 -13.01
C SER A 748 -9.07 1.43 -14.55
N PRO A 749 -8.02 0.91 -15.19
CA PRO A 749 -8.08 0.58 -16.61
C PRO A 749 -9.19 -0.45 -16.87
N CYS A 750 -10.09 -0.14 -17.81
CA CYS A 750 -11.08 -1.11 -18.28
C CYS A 750 -10.42 -2.34 -18.93
N VAL A 751 -11.20 -3.40 -19.10
CA VAL A 751 -10.73 -4.63 -19.76
C VAL A 751 -10.46 -4.42 -21.25
N THR A 752 -9.65 -5.31 -21.81
CA THR A 752 -9.42 -5.39 -23.25
C THR A 752 -9.96 -6.72 -23.79
N ILE A 753 -10.92 -6.66 -24.72
CA ILE A 753 -11.48 -7.80 -25.46
C ILE A 753 -11.42 -7.45 -26.95
N GLU A 754 -10.53 -8.13 -27.67
CA GLU A 754 -10.22 -7.81 -29.07
C GLU A 754 -10.31 -9.05 -29.96
N ASP A 755 -10.86 -8.89 -31.17
CA ASP A 755 -10.90 -9.93 -32.20
C ASP A 755 -11.52 -11.25 -31.71
N CYS A 756 -12.43 -11.17 -30.72
CA CYS A 756 -13.08 -12.34 -30.13
C CYS A 756 -14.42 -12.63 -30.81
N LYS A 757 -14.78 -13.91 -30.84
CA LYS A 757 -16.02 -14.40 -31.46
C LYS A 757 -16.85 -15.18 -30.45
N CYS A 758 -18.12 -14.86 -30.33
CA CYS A 758 -19.04 -15.60 -29.49
C CYS A 758 -20.29 -16.01 -30.29
N SER A 759 -20.57 -17.30 -30.36
CA SER A 759 -21.80 -17.84 -30.96
C SER A 759 -22.66 -18.60 -29.94
N GLY A 760 -22.37 -18.42 -28.65
CA GLY A 760 -22.97 -19.19 -27.56
C GLY A 760 -24.36 -18.72 -27.14
N ASP A 761 -24.99 -19.50 -26.27
CA ASP A 761 -26.26 -19.17 -25.60
C ASP A 761 -25.97 -18.63 -24.19
N ILE A 762 -26.24 -17.34 -23.98
CA ILE A 762 -25.80 -16.60 -22.80
C ILE A 762 -27.02 -16.19 -21.98
N THR A 763 -27.21 -16.80 -20.82
CA THR A 763 -28.30 -16.50 -19.90
C THR A 763 -27.78 -15.89 -18.60
N GLY A 764 -28.37 -14.80 -18.13
CA GLY A 764 -28.04 -14.17 -16.84
C GLY A 764 -29.24 -13.48 -16.19
N LYS A 765 -29.22 -13.31 -14.87
CA LYS A 765 -30.26 -12.56 -14.12
C LYS A 765 -29.85 -11.10 -13.82
N GLY A 766 -28.59 -10.74 -14.06
CA GLY A 766 -28.03 -9.40 -13.88
C GLY A 766 -27.86 -8.65 -15.21
N TRP A 767 -26.66 -8.13 -15.46
CA TRP A 767 -26.26 -7.53 -16.73
C TRP A 767 -25.75 -8.60 -17.69
N VAL A 768 -26.30 -8.64 -18.89
CA VAL A 768 -26.03 -9.68 -19.88
C VAL A 768 -25.50 -9.06 -21.16
N GLY A 769 -24.34 -9.54 -21.62
CA GLY A 769 -23.76 -9.14 -22.90
C GLY A 769 -23.30 -10.33 -23.74
N GLY A 770 -23.44 -10.23 -25.07
CA GLY A 770 -22.93 -11.26 -25.97
C GLY A 770 -21.41 -11.46 -25.87
N ILE A 771 -20.66 -10.42 -25.47
CA ILE A 771 -19.21 -10.44 -25.24
C ILE A 771 -18.89 -10.16 -23.78
N LEU A 772 -19.35 -9.03 -23.25
CA LEU A 772 -19.06 -8.54 -21.89
C LEU A 772 -20.33 -8.31 -21.10
N GLY A 773 -20.46 -8.90 -19.91
CA GLY A 773 -21.62 -8.64 -19.04
C GLY A 773 -21.63 -7.22 -18.49
N ARG A 774 -20.65 -6.87 -17.65
CA ARG A 774 -20.58 -5.57 -16.97
C ARG A 774 -19.15 -5.03 -16.91
N GLU A 775 -18.94 -3.74 -17.18
CA GLU A 775 -17.76 -2.97 -16.74
C GLU A 775 -18.26 -1.91 -15.75
N GLY A 776 -18.03 -2.13 -14.46
CA GLY A 776 -18.73 -1.45 -13.37
C GLY A 776 -17.87 -0.43 -12.63
N GLU A 777 -18.50 0.57 -12.01
CA GLU A 777 -17.90 1.51 -11.06
C GLU A 777 -16.68 2.35 -11.49
N ILE A 778 -16.14 2.14 -12.68
CA ILE A 778 -15.12 3.02 -13.29
C ILE A 778 -15.82 4.27 -13.82
N THR A 779 -15.60 5.42 -13.19
CA THR A 779 -16.23 6.70 -13.56
C THR A 779 -15.36 7.53 -14.50
N GLN A 780 -14.04 7.30 -14.51
CA GLN A 780 -13.13 7.92 -15.47
C GLN A 780 -11.88 7.05 -15.67
N CYS A 781 -11.71 6.44 -16.85
CA CYS A 781 -10.44 5.79 -17.21
C CYS A 781 -9.34 6.84 -17.41
N TRP A 782 -8.12 6.55 -16.95
CA TRP A 782 -6.96 7.43 -17.08
C TRP A 782 -5.96 6.89 -18.10
N GLY A 783 -4.91 7.66 -18.39
CA GLY A 783 -3.79 7.21 -19.22
C GLY A 783 -2.89 6.15 -18.57
N ASN A 784 -3.30 5.59 -17.42
CA ASN A 784 -2.60 4.50 -16.71
C ASN A 784 -2.90 3.11 -17.30
N GLY A 785 -3.83 3.02 -18.25
CA GLY A 785 -4.11 1.84 -19.06
C GLY A 785 -5.30 2.09 -19.98
N ILE A 786 -5.28 1.48 -21.16
CA ILE A 786 -6.34 1.61 -22.17
C ILE A 786 -7.18 0.34 -22.14
N GLY A 787 -8.50 0.48 -22.02
CA GLY A 787 -9.43 -0.65 -22.16
C GLY A 787 -10.12 -0.62 -23.51
N GLY A 788 -10.00 -1.70 -24.28
CA GLY A 788 -10.54 -1.80 -25.64
C GLY A 788 -11.56 -2.92 -25.79
N ILE A 789 -12.78 -2.61 -26.24
CA ILE A 789 -13.76 -3.61 -26.69
C ILE A 789 -13.89 -3.45 -28.21
N GLN A 790 -13.08 -4.19 -28.97
CA GLN A 790 -12.90 -3.90 -30.39
C GLN A 790 -12.94 -5.14 -31.27
N ASN A 791 -13.48 -4.99 -32.49
CA ASN A 791 -13.45 -6.02 -33.53
C ASN A 791 -14.09 -7.37 -33.14
N ASN A 792 -15.00 -7.35 -32.16
CA ASN A 792 -15.64 -8.57 -31.69
C ASN A 792 -16.87 -8.91 -32.53
N ALA A 793 -17.25 -10.19 -32.55
CA ALA A 793 -18.45 -10.66 -33.23
C ALA A 793 -19.29 -11.56 -32.31
N PHE A 794 -20.57 -11.20 -32.13
CA PHE A 794 -21.55 -12.02 -31.42
C PHE A 794 -22.64 -12.52 -32.39
N THR A 795 -22.76 -13.82 -32.56
CA THR A 795 -23.79 -14.46 -33.42
C THR A 795 -24.73 -15.39 -32.65
N GLY A 796 -24.59 -15.43 -31.33
CA GLY A 796 -25.35 -16.30 -30.44
C GLY A 796 -26.70 -15.75 -30.00
N LYS A 797 -27.17 -16.21 -28.83
CA LYS A 797 -28.38 -15.71 -28.18
C LYS A 797 -28.06 -15.18 -26.78
N VAL A 798 -28.69 -14.07 -26.40
CA VAL A 798 -28.66 -13.52 -25.03
C VAL A 798 -30.05 -13.59 -24.41
N HIS A 799 -30.08 -13.94 -23.13
CA HIS A 799 -31.29 -14.04 -22.31
C HIS A 799 -31.03 -13.35 -20.97
N GLY A 800 -31.57 -12.15 -20.81
CA GLY A 800 -31.43 -11.38 -19.58
C GLY A 800 -32.63 -10.49 -19.31
N PRO A 801 -32.62 -9.75 -18.18
CA PRO A 801 -33.68 -8.83 -17.85
C PRO A 801 -33.84 -7.72 -18.91
N GLN A 802 -35.07 -7.23 -19.06
CA GLN A 802 -35.36 -6.08 -19.92
C GLN A 802 -34.52 -4.87 -19.50
N GLY A 803 -33.94 -4.17 -20.48
CA GLY A 803 -33.07 -3.01 -20.24
C GLY A 803 -31.67 -3.34 -19.69
N LYS A 804 -31.36 -4.62 -19.41
CA LYS A 804 -30.04 -5.06 -18.93
C LYS A 804 -29.30 -6.00 -19.88
N THR A 805 -29.79 -6.12 -21.11
CA THR A 805 -29.30 -7.09 -22.10
C THR A 805 -28.80 -6.38 -23.35
N GLY A 806 -27.50 -6.51 -23.65
CA GLY A 806 -26.85 -5.92 -24.81
C GLY A 806 -26.26 -6.97 -25.75
N GLY A 807 -26.23 -6.67 -27.05
CA GLY A 807 -25.67 -7.57 -28.05
C GLY A 807 -24.16 -7.79 -27.88
N ILE A 808 -23.45 -6.80 -27.34
CA ILE A 808 -22.01 -6.85 -27.05
C ILE A 808 -21.78 -6.65 -25.55
N ILE A 809 -22.27 -5.54 -24.99
CA ILE A 809 -22.02 -5.12 -23.60
C ILE A 809 -23.34 -4.97 -22.84
N GLY A 810 -23.48 -5.62 -21.69
CA GLY A 810 -24.64 -5.43 -20.82
C GLY A 810 -24.65 -4.07 -20.12
N TYR A 811 -23.55 -3.69 -19.49
CA TYR A 811 -23.40 -2.40 -18.81
C TYR A 811 -21.99 -1.84 -18.92
N MET A 812 -21.90 -0.53 -19.18
CA MET A 812 -20.66 0.25 -19.15
C MET A 812 -20.82 1.43 -18.18
N SER A 813 -19.92 1.56 -17.20
CA SER A 813 -20.00 2.66 -16.24
C SER A 813 -19.69 4.03 -16.87
N ALA A 814 -18.61 4.14 -17.65
CA ALA A 814 -18.24 5.38 -18.30
C ALA A 814 -17.64 5.16 -19.69
N LEU A 815 -17.81 6.15 -20.57
CA LEU A 815 -17.11 6.26 -21.85
C LEU A 815 -16.36 7.58 -21.92
N ASN A 816 -15.03 7.50 -21.94
CA ASN A 816 -14.13 8.62 -22.23
C ASN A 816 -13.11 8.23 -23.31
N LYS A 817 -12.10 9.05 -23.58
CA LYS A 817 -11.13 8.80 -24.67
C LYS A 817 -10.26 7.54 -24.48
N TYR A 818 -10.18 7.01 -23.27
CA TYR A 818 -9.42 5.79 -22.96
C TYR A 818 -10.28 4.52 -22.97
N ASN A 819 -11.58 4.64 -23.24
CA ASN A 819 -12.48 3.52 -23.53
C ASN A 819 -12.58 3.35 -25.05
N LEU A 820 -11.78 2.44 -25.61
CA LEU A 820 -11.77 2.19 -27.05
C LEU A 820 -12.83 1.15 -27.40
N VAL A 821 -14.06 1.59 -27.65
CA VAL A 821 -15.14 0.72 -28.12
C VAL A 821 -15.37 0.96 -29.61
N SER A 822 -15.16 -0.05 -30.45
CA SER A 822 -15.31 0.12 -31.91
C SER A 822 -15.47 -1.20 -32.66
N ASN A 823 -16.19 -1.16 -33.78
CA ASN A 823 -16.29 -2.26 -34.74
C ASN A 823 -16.76 -3.60 -34.11
N ASN A 824 -17.76 -3.56 -33.23
CA ASN A 824 -18.32 -4.78 -32.64
C ASN A 824 -19.62 -5.19 -33.36
N TYR A 825 -19.63 -6.38 -33.95
CA TYR A 825 -20.78 -6.93 -34.64
C TYR A 825 -21.66 -7.78 -33.70
N TYR A 826 -22.98 -7.61 -33.73
CA TYR A 826 -23.92 -8.52 -33.07
C TYR A 826 -25.06 -8.90 -34.02
N ALA A 827 -25.42 -10.18 -34.11
CA ALA A 827 -26.43 -10.64 -35.06
C ALA A 827 -27.82 -10.07 -34.75
N SER A 828 -28.59 -9.76 -35.80
CA SER A 828 -29.99 -9.37 -35.66
C SER A 828 -30.81 -10.51 -35.05
N GLY A 829 -31.77 -10.16 -34.18
CA GLY A 829 -32.57 -11.14 -33.46
C GLY A 829 -31.80 -11.98 -32.43
N CYS A 830 -30.61 -11.57 -32.00
CA CYS A 830 -29.84 -12.27 -30.95
C CYS A 830 -30.46 -12.20 -29.54
N GLY A 831 -31.54 -11.43 -29.35
CA GLY A 831 -32.21 -11.24 -28.06
C GLY A 831 -31.90 -9.90 -27.38
N ALA A 832 -31.04 -9.07 -27.97
CA ALA A 832 -30.80 -7.70 -27.53
C ALA A 832 -31.37 -6.68 -28.52
N GLU A 833 -31.86 -5.55 -27.99
CA GLU A 833 -32.38 -4.42 -28.80
C GLU A 833 -31.25 -3.53 -29.36
N LYS A 834 -30.09 -3.50 -28.68
CA LYS A 834 -28.94 -2.66 -29.02
C LYS A 834 -27.62 -3.32 -28.60
N GLY A 835 -26.51 -2.81 -29.14
CA GLY A 835 -25.17 -3.35 -28.87
C GLY A 835 -24.72 -3.17 -27.42
N ILE A 836 -24.97 -2.01 -26.83
CA ILE A 836 -24.68 -1.71 -25.43
C ILE A 836 -25.99 -1.43 -24.69
N ALA A 837 -26.32 -2.21 -23.65
CA ALA A 837 -27.61 -2.08 -22.98
C ALA A 837 -27.70 -0.78 -22.16
N VAL A 838 -26.69 -0.47 -21.35
CA VAL A 838 -26.66 0.76 -20.55
C VAL A 838 -25.25 1.35 -20.53
N VAL A 839 -25.20 2.67 -20.65
CA VAL A 839 -24.02 3.48 -20.32
C VAL A 839 -24.43 4.53 -19.30
N LYS A 840 -23.70 4.62 -18.17
CA LYS A 840 -24.05 5.57 -17.09
C LYS A 840 -23.49 6.96 -17.34
N TYR A 841 -22.21 7.07 -17.71
CA TYR A 841 -21.52 8.33 -17.94
C TYR A 841 -20.92 8.42 -19.34
N VAL A 842 -21.05 9.58 -19.98
CA VAL A 842 -20.37 9.89 -21.25
C VAL A 842 -19.61 11.21 -21.10
N ASP A 843 -18.28 11.13 -21.17
CA ASP A 843 -17.39 12.28 -21.20
C ASP A 843 -17.11 12.63 -22.67
N THR A 844 -17.77 13.66 -23.22
CA THR A 844 -17.65 14.06 -24.63
C THR A 844 -17.75 15.57 -24.82
N SER A 845 -17.00 16.09 -25.79
CA SER A 845 -17.11 17.47 -26.27
C SER A 845 -18.05 17.63 -27.47
N CYS A 846 -18.73 16.57 -27.90
CA CYS A 846 -19.72 16.64 -28.96
C CYS A 846 -20.88 17.57 -28.55
N ALA A 847 -21.06 18.68 -29.27
CA ALA A 847 -22.00 19.73 -28.90
C ALA A 847 -23.47 19.30 -28.92
N THR A 848 -23.80 18.28 -29.71
CA THR A 848 -25.14 17.72 -29.85
C THR A 848 -25.06 16.21 -29.68
N HIS A 849 -25.64 15.69 -28.61
CA HIS A 849 -25.70 14.27 -28.30
C HIS A 849 -27.13 13.85 -27.97
N GLU A 850 -27.41 12.54 -27.99
CA GLU A 850 -28.70 12.03 -27.57
C GLU A 850 -28.94 12.17 -26.05
N THR A 851 -30.19 12.07 -25.62
CA THR A 851 -30.59 12.10 -24.20
C THR A 851 -31.61 11.01 -23.82
N ALA A 852 -32.03 10.20 -24.80
CA ALA A 852 -33.04 9.16 -24.64
C ALA A 852 -32.52 7.94 -23.85
N SER A 853 -31.20 7.72 -23.81
CA SER A 853 -30.59 6.62 -23.06
C SER A 853 -30.63 6.82 -21.53
N GLY A 854 -30.80 8.07 -21.07
CA GLY A 854 -30.65 8.43 -19.66
C GLY A 854 -29.20 8.52 -19.17
N ALA A 855 -28.20 8.45 -20.07
CA ALA A 855 -26.81 8.66 -19.71
C ALA A 855 -26.55 10.09 -19.23
N ILE A 856 -25.60 10.26 -18.30
CA ILE A 856 -25.16 11.56 -17.81
C ILE A 856 -23.98 12.02 -18.66
N TYR A 857 -24.18 13.11 -19.39
CA TYR A 857 -23.17 13.71 -20.27
C TYR A 857 -22.43 14.85 -19.57
N PHE A 858 -21.11 14.91 -19.78
CA PHE A 858 -20.27 16.02 -19.36
C PHE A 858 -19.05 16.16 -20.29
N ASP A 859 -18.33 17.28 -20.15
CA ASP A 859 -17.21 17.64 -21.03
C ASP A 859 -16.01 18.08 -20.18
N THR A 860 -15.09 17.16 -19.94
CA THR A 860 -13.89 17.42 -19.13
C THR A 860 -12.89 18.39 -19.79
N SER A 861 -13.05 18.72 -21.08
CA SER A 861 -12.27 19.82 -21.70
C SER A 861 -12.70 21.19 -21.21
N LYS A 862 -13.94 21.34 -20.76
CA LYS A 862 -14.47 22.60 -20.21
C LYS A 862 -14.34 22.67 -18.70
N ALA A 863 -14.89 21.67 -18.00
CA ALA A 863 -14.93 21.66 -16.54
C ALA A 863 -15.05 20.23 -15.98
N LEU A 864 -14.65 20.04 -14.72
CA LEU A 864 -14.88 18.78 -14.01
C LEU A 864 -16.32 18.76 -13.46
N PRO A 865 -17.06 17.65 -13.60
CA PRO A 865 -18.49 17.57 -13.28
C PRO A 865 -18.80 17.41 -11.78
N GLY A 866 -17.79 17.40 -10.90
CA GLY A 866 -17.99 17.12 -9.47
C GLY A 866 -18.41 15.68 -9.16
N ILE A 867 -18.28 14.76 -10.11
CA ILE A 867 -18.57 13.33 -9.95
C ILE A 867 -17.36 12.65 -9.31
N THR A 868 -17.59 11.86 -8.26
CA THR A 868 -16.54 11.07 -7.59
C THR A 868 -15.78 10.20 -8.60
N GLY A 869 -14.45 10.30 -8.56
CA GLY A 869 -13.54 9.62 -9.49
C GLY A 869 -13.26 10.39 -10.78
N VAL A 870 -14.02 11.42 -11.15
CA VAL A 870 -13.70 12.26 -12.31
C VAL A 870 -12.72 13.36 -11.91
N GLY A 871 -11.42 13.07 -12.01
CA GLY A 871 -10.34 13.92 -11.49
C GLY A 871 -9.52 14.69 -12.53
N PHE A 872 -9.49 14.22 -13.79
CA PHE A 872 -8.66 14.84 -14.84
C PHE A 872 -9.48 15.53 -15.92
N LYS A 873 -8.94 16.66 -16.40
CA LYS A 873 -9.45 17.40 -17.56
C LYS A 873 -9.01 16.76 -18.88
N ASP A 874 -9.66 17.18 -19.95
CA ASP A 874 -9.30 16.84 -21.34
C ASP A 874 -9.27 15.32 -21.62
N LEU A 875 -10.09 14.55 -20.90
CA LEU A 875 -10.23 13.09 -21.11
C LEU A 875 -11.49 12.74 -21.90
N ASN A 876 -12.24 13.74 -22.32
CA ASN A 876 -13.45 13.63 -23.13
C ASN A 876 -13.16 13.03 -24.51
N ARG A 877 -14.19 12.36 -25.04
CA ARG A 877 -14.30 12.00 -26.46
C ARG A 877 -14.77 13.20 -27.28
N THR A 878 -14.87 13.03 -28.59
CA THR A 878 -15.36 14.05 -29.53
C THR A 878 -16.60 13.60 -30.31
N ASP A 879 -17.00 12.34 -30.18
CA ASP A 879 -18.14 11.70 -30.85
C ASP A 879 -19.38 11.65 -29.95
N ASP A 880 -20.54 11.31 -30.53
CA ASP A 880 -21.77 10.98 -29.82
C ASP A 880 -21.96 9.44 -29.76
N PRO A 881 -21.34 8.76 -28.79
CA PRO A 881 -21.19 7.30 -28.80
C PRO A 881 -22.51 6.53 -28.60
N LEU A 882 -23.58 7.19 -28.17
CA LEU A 882 -24.89 6.56 -27.95
C LEU A 882 -25.96 7.03 -28.95
N GLY A 883 -25.71 8.12 -29.67
CA GLY A 883 -26.57 8.61 -30.75
C GLY A 883 -25.93 8.41 -32.12
N LYS A 884 -25.52 9.49 -32.78
CA LYS A 884 -25.13 9.47 -34.20
C LYS A 884 -23.95 8.53 -34.49
N ASP A 885 -23.03 8.35 -33.55
CA ASP A 885 -21.83 7.53 -33.72
C ASP A 885 -21.95 6.13 -33.12
N ALA A 886 -23.12 5.76 -32.56
CA ALA A 886 -23.32 4.45 -31.92
C ALA A 886 -23.00 3.26 -32.83
N VAL A 887 -23.26 3.38 -34.13
CA VAL A 887 -22.97 2.32 -35.12
C VAL A 887 -21.47 2.05 -35.31
N LYS A 888 -20.61 3.04 -34.98
CA LYS A 888 -19.14 2.85 -34.99
C LYS A 888 -18.69 1.98 -33.81
N LEU A 889 -19.42 2.01 -32.70
CA LEU A 889 -19.16 1.19 -31.53
C LEU A 889 -19.69 -0.23 -31.74
N CYS A 890 -20.97 -0.35 -32.09
CA CYS A 890 -21.66 -1.63 -32.29
C CYS A 890 -22.66 -1.59 -33.45
N TYR A 891 -22.72 -2.65 -34.27
CA TYR A 891 -23.63 -2.73 -35.42
C TYR A 891 -24.26 -4.12 -35.60
N THR A 892 -25.47 -4.18 -36.14
CA THR A 892 -26.17 -5.44 -36.51
C THR A 892 -26.05 -5.81 -37.97
N ASP A 893 -26.01 -4.80 -38.81
CA ASP A 893 -25.87 -4.88 -40.25
C ASP A 893 -24.86 -3.78 -40.59
N LYS A 894 -23.74 -4.12 -41.25
CA LYS A 894 -22.74 -3.11 -41.58
C LYS A 894 -23.40 -2.03 -42.43
N PRO A 895 -23.32 -0.74 -42.06
CA PRO A 895 -23.73 0.32 -42.96
C PRO A 895 -22.83 0.28 -44.20
N GLY A 896 -23.36 -0.20 -45.33
CA GLY A 896 -22.65 -0.24 -46.61
C GLY A 896 -22.59 -1.61 -47.32
N ASP A 897 -23.06 -2.71 -46.72
CA ASP A 897 -23.06 -4.02 -47.38
C ASP A 897 -24.40 -4.32 -48.08
N ASN A 898 -24.84 -3.39 -48.94
CA ASN A 898 -25.99 -3.59 -49.83
C ASN A 898 -25.59 -4.42 -51.06
N GLY A 899 -25.15 -5.66 -50.85
CA GLY A 899 -25.27 -6.71 -51.86
C GLY A 899 -24.57 -6.50 -53.22
N ASP A 900 -23.55 -5.64 -53.33
CA ASP A 900 -22.77 -5.46 -54.56
C ASP A 900 -21.28 -5.76 -54.38
N GLY A 901 -20.95 -6.89 -53.75
CA GLY A 901 -19.76 -7.68 -54.07
C GLY A 901 -18.39 -6.98 -54.11
N THR A 902 -18.21 -5.84 -53.43
CA THR A 902 -16.94 -5.11 -53.43
C THR A 902 -16.70 -4.47 -52.06
N PRO A 903 -15.64 -4.82 -51.32
CA PRO A 903 -15.35 -4.21 -50.02
C PRO A 903 -14.94 -2.74 -50.21
N ALA A 904 -15.69 -1.82 -49.62
CA ALA A 904 -15.31 -0.41 -49.54
C ALA A 904 -14.11 -0.23 -48.60
N THR A 905 -12.95 0.05 -49.18
CA THR A 905 -11.76 0.57 -48.51
C THR A 905 -11.87 2.08 -48.29
N GLY A 906 -11.56 2.51 -47.07
CA GLY A 906 -11.15 3.88 -46.72
C GLY A 906 -10.52 3.83 -45.32
N ASP A 907 -9.22 3.52 -45.22
CA ASP A 907 -8.07 4.46 -45.12
C ASP A 907 -8.00 5.14 -43.73
N ASN A 908 -7.01 4.93 -42.85
CA ASN A 908 -5.62 4.52 -43.02
C ASN A 908 -5.11 3.65 -41.85
N GLY A 909 -4.46 2.53 -42.17
CA GLY A 909 -3.77 1.66 -41.21
C GLY A 909 -3.38 0.32 -41.82
N VAL A 910 -2.43 0.36 -42.76
CA VAL A 910 -1.69 -0.77 -43.40
C VAL A 910 -2.06 -2.18 -42.90
N MET A 911 -2.99 -2.83 -43.60
CA MET A 911 -3.24 -4.28 -43.51
C MET A 911 -2.28 -5.00 -44.46
N LEU A 912 -1.24 -5.64 -43.92
CA LEU A 912 -0.41 -6.59 -44.66
C LEU A 912 -1.02 -7.99 -44.51
N TRP A 913 -1.64 -8.50 -45.57
CA TRP A 913 -2.00 -9.92 -45.65
C TRP A 913 -0.72 -10.76 -45.81
N VAL A 914 -0.43 -11.63 -44.83
CA VAL A 914 0.53 -12.72 -45.02
C VAL A 914 -0.22 -14.04 -44.87
N VAL A 915 -0.27 -14.77 -45.98
CA VAL A 915 -0.76 -16.13 -46.12
C VAL A 915 0.06 -17.06 -45.22
N ALA A 916 -0.63 -17.92 -44.48
CA ALA A 916 -0.09 -18.93 -43.60
C ALA A 916 0.85 -19.92 -44.31
N LEU A 917 2.04 -20.16 -43.74
CA LEU A 917 2.83 -21.40 -43.74
C LEU A 917 3.80 -21.37 -42.52
N PRO A 918 4.25 -22.51 -41.99
CA PRO A 918 4.40 -22.74 -40.54
C PRO A 918 5.74 -22.25 -39.96
N VAL A 919 5.69 -21.52 -38.86
CA VAL A 919 6.88 -21.15 -38.07
C VAL A 919 6.93 -22.00 -36.80
N ALA A 920 7.51 -23.19 -36.94
CA ALA A 920 8.38 -23.71 -35.91
C ALA A 920 9.72 -22.95 -36.02
N ALA A 921 10.31 -22.56 -34.88
CA ALA A 921 11.52 -21.75 -34.72
C ALA A 921 11.31 -20.22 -34.64
N LEU A 922 10.78 -19.75 -33.51
CA LEU A 922 11.15 -18.44 -32.96
C LEU A 922 11.26 -18.47 -31.43
N GLY A 923 11.94 -19.49 -30.91
CA GLY A 923 12.45 -19.53 -29.53
C GLY A 923 13.97 -19.44 -29.56
N ALA A 924 14.52 -18.28 -29.92
CA ALA A 924 15.95 -17.94 -29.79
C ALA A 924 16.19 -16.50 -30.32
N ALA A 925 15.75 -15.46 -29.61
CA ALA A 925 16.04 -14.07 -29.98
C ALA A 925 16.19 -13.12 -28.77
N VAL A 926 16.77 -13.62 -27.67
CA VAL A 926 17.20 -12.79 -26.52
C VAL A 926 18.72 -12.88 -26.26
N VAL A 927 19.44 -13.72 -27.00
CA VAL A 927 20.91 -13.85 -26.91
C VAL A 927 21.54 -13.45 -28.24
N LEU A 928 21.71 -12.15 -28.52
CA LEU A 928 22.68 -11.56 -29.48
C LEU A 928 22.40 -10.06 -29.77
N LYS A 929 22.48 -9.19 -28.76
CA LYS A 929 22.72 -7.73 -28.99
C LYS A 929 23.63 -7.11 -27.93
N ARG A 930 24.76 -7.78 -27.65
CA ARG A 930 25.87 -7.24 -26.87
C ARG A 930 27.20 -7.48 -27.62
N LYS A 931 27.33 -6.87 -28.80
CA LYS A 931 28.62 -6.62 -29.47
C LYS A 931 28.41 -5.69 -30.67
N LYS A 932 28.56 -4.39 -30.42
CA LYS A 932 29.06 -3.33 -31.33
C LYS A 932 28.57 -1.96 -30.85
N ARG A 933 29.37 -1.33 -29.99
CA ARG A 933 29.68 0.11 -29.99
C ARG A 933 30.71 0.35 -28.88
N GLU A 934 31.92 -0.13 -29.14
CA GLU A 934 33.10 0.71 -28.94
C GLU A 934 33.23 1.48 -30.25
N GLU A 935 32.77 2.74 -30.20
CA GLU A 935 33.19 3.94 -30.93
C GLU A 935 32.22 5.07 -30.55
#